data_AF-A0A7X3RIN3-F1
#
_entry.id   AF-A0A7X3RIN3-F1
#
_cell.length_a   1.000
_cell.length_b   1.000
_cell.length_c   1.000
_cell.angle_alpha   90.00
_cell.angle_beta   90.00
_cell.angle_gamma   90.00
#
_symmetry.space_group_name_H-M   'P 1'
#
loop_
_entity.id
_entity.type
_entity.pdbx_description
1 polymer ?
#
loop_
_entity_poly.entity_id
_entity_poly.type
_entity_poly.pdbx_seq_one_letter_code
_entity_poly.pdbx_strand_id
1 'polypeptide(L)'
;MLKSVNRTGTWRTYSIADGLAGMRIEHIAEDSAGYLWFATWDNGVSRFDGDEFRNFTQQDGLINDSIYFIQKDRRDRLWFGTANGVCWYDGSDFHHLEDEGIAGRAVQFIYEDREGRIWCGGHRTVGYYDGTAYHDLMPLYLKHYKPLPLRKQCRGIAQDSEGHLWFGYNYLIRFDGTSFHRCDEKDGFPQSDVSYAVGQDDTGNVWIGQRGPQNGLWCYTDGNFQPVQVDLDSRLRKIQCDREGRMWFGTSNGVLYQDGDGFSKFTPADGLPHPAVKAVFQDREHQYWFATWGGVGLYDAHSISIFDFSARASESVSEISQIVQDRRGDIWVGSVSPVFKYQSNSVFRFDGKAIDLIDPGDDFDINNCFAIYEDHDGYLWFGGVNGLFCYDGQKIKKMQTTAGSSSICAIVQDREGQFLFGHWDNKKDKRKKDLFASPLRLTYQRGEEFQTIFVKDKTQDPFSYIGTVIAGRDGEVYFYLAHQHFSDIDKGFARWHPEDGLKFYGVEDGLIDDRVSDLLLDRHGNLWVATQGGLACFNGSTFQTFTTEDGLPSNRIRCLFEDRKGHLWLGTDGGAVHYDGQLFQTIKSPHIGPVLKILEDRDGAFYFGTAQNTLVRYRLWQTTPKIRLLQVVADQVYENLEEVVLSTTDQQVIFEYKGMSFSTHPRDMLYVYRLEGYDPDWQPAARKTRTYYRDLPPGDYTFQVKAIDRDLNYSEIAQVQLSVEPDPRIEGLTATLNTQGDNEFIGHSEVLQQFQFQLRKVVPTDLSVLFIGETGVGKGLAARVLHAQSPNSDGPFIQVNCGALPATLIDSELFGHEKGAFTSAVSRRLGKVELAKGGTLFLDEISDMAPQTQVRMLRLLEEGTFERVGGSETLKVQARIVAATNRNLEELVSSGAFREDLYYRFQVFPIYLPPLRERKEDIPHLAEFFKNRMATHLGKQIAPLTPEVIEVLQACDWPGNVRELEHTIQRAVIVCRCSQIEVGDLGLYGFRITDPDLDPKRRTVTVSQDREVVPLDEYERHYILEVLKITNYQISGNRGAAALLRLPPSTLYSKMKKLGIKRP
;
A
#
# COMPACT_ATOMS: atom_id res chain seq x y z
N MET A 1 -26.55 -29.56 7.37
CA MET A 1 -27.07 -28.92 8.60
C MET A 1 -26.10 -27.81 8.95
N LEU A 2 -26.56 -26.55 8.97
CA LEU A 2 -25.71 -25.39 9.25
C LEU A 2 -25.16 -25.46 10.67
N LYS A 3 -23.86 -25.21 10.88
CA LYS A 3 -23.29 -25.14 12.24
C LYS A 3 -23.88 -23.93 12.97
N SER A 4 -24.07 -24.02 14.29
CA SER A 4 -24.51 -22.85 15.07
C SER A 4 -23.43 -21.77 15.10
N VAL A 5 -23.82 -20.49 15.08
CA VAL A 5 -22.88 -19.38 15.31
C VAL A 5 -22.44 -19.44 16.77
N ASN A 6 -21.14 -19.60 17.01
CA ASN A 6 -20.60 -19.61 18.35
C ASN A 6 -20.82 -18.26 19.05
N ARG A 7 -21.56 -18.27 20.17
CA ARG A 7 -21.93 -17.07 20.92
C ARG A 7 -20.84 -16.54 21.86
N THR A 8 -19.74 -17.27 22.00
CA THR A 8 -18.60 -16.86 22.86
C THR A 8 -17.55 -16.01 22.14
N GLY A 9 -17.85 -15.59 20.89
CA GLY A 9 -17.01 -14.70 20.09
C GLY A 9 -16.87 -13.28 20.65
N THR A 10 -16.13 -12.43 19.94
CA THR A 10 -15.80 -11.07 20.37
C THR A 10 -16.40 -10.00 19.46
N TRP A 11 -16.72 -8.84 20.04
CA TRP A 11 -17.31 -7.71 19.34
C TRP A 11 -16.33 -6.54 19.21
N ARG A 12 -16.37 -5.86 18.06
CA ARG A 12 -15.77 -4.56 17.84
C ARG A 12 -16.79 -3.63 17.19
N THR A 13 -16.84 -2.37 17.61
CA THR A 13 -17.77 -1.38 17.05
C THR A 13 -16.99 -0.28 16.34
N TYR A 14 -17.46 0.10 15.15
CA TYR A 14 -16.95 1.24 14.39
C TYR A 14 -17.99 2.36 14.32
N SER A 15 -17.51 3.58 14.47
CA SER A 15 -18.28 4.82 14.59
C SER A 15 -17.67 5.94 13.75
N ILE A 16 -18.26 7.14 13.80
CA ILE A 16 -17.68 8.32 13.15
C ILE A 16 -16.27 8.64 13.71
N ALA A 17 -16.00 8.31 14.98
CA ALA A 17 -14.68 8.52 15.57
C ALA A 17 -13.58 7.67 14.90
N ASP A 18 -13.97 6.56 14.27
CA ASP A 18 -13.06 5.67 13.54
C ASP A 18 -12.92 6.08 12.07
N GLY A 19 -13.67 7.09 11.60
CA GLY A 19 -13.64 7.58 10.21
C GLY A 19 -14.87 7.24 9.36
N LEU A 20 -15.85 6.53 9.91
CA LEU A 20 -17.11 6.20 9.23
C LEU A 20 -17.90 7.48 8.87
N ALA A 21 -18.51 7.52 7.68
CA ALA A 21 -19.19 8.73 7.19
C ALA A 21 -20.43 9.11 8.01
N GLY A 22 -21.13 8.13 8.58
CA GLY A 22 -22.32 8.36 9.40
C GLY A 22 -22.66 7.19 10.31
N MET A 23 -23.43 7.44 11.37
CA MET A 23 -23.83 6.41 12.35
C MET A 23 -24.97 5.51 11.85
N ARG A 24 -25.73 5.94 10.84
CA ARG A 24 -26.89 5.20 10.33
C ARG A 24 -26.50 4.42 9.08
N ILE A 25 -26.13 3.16 9.29
CA ILE A 25 -25.72 2.27 8.20
C ILE A 25 -26.93 1.51 7.67
N GLU A 26 -27.13 1.58 6.36
CA GLU A 26 -28.26 0.97 5.67
C GLU A 26 -27.89 -0.35 4.99
N HIS A 27 -26.64 -0.49 4.52
CA HIS A 27 -26.18 -1.70 3.84
C HIS A 27 -24.65 -1.86 3.88
N ILE A 28 -24.18 -3.09 3.67
CA ILE A 28 -22.75 -3.44 3.60
C ILE A 28 -22.53 -4.29 2.34
N ALA A 29 -21.44 -4.08 1.62
CA ALA A 29 -20.99 -4.91 0.50
C ALA A 29 -19.46 -5.03 0.47
N GLU A 30 -18.94 -6.02 -0.26
CA GLU A 30 -17.50 -6.15 -0.55
C GLU A 30 -17.29 -6.06 -2.07
N ASP A 31 -16.26 -5.34 -2.52
CA ASP A 31 -15.86 -5.33 -3.94
C ASP A 31 -14.90 -6.48 -4.30
N SER A 32 -14.56 -6.65 -5.59
CA SER A 32 -13.57 -7.63 -6.05
C SER A 32 -12.18 -7.41 -5.44
N ALA A 33 -11.83 -6.14 -5.27
CA ALA A 33 -10.63 -5.66 -4.63
C ALA A 33 -10.52 -6.11 -3.15
N GLY A 34 -11.64 -6.37 -2.49
CA GLY A 34 -11.73 -6.82 -1.12
C GLY A 34 -11.92 -5.71 -0.08
N TYR A 35 -12.30 -4.50 -0.51
CA TYR A 35 -12.73 -3.43 0.38
C TYR A 35 -14.18 -3.63 0.80
N LEU A 36 -14.48 -3.29 2.05
CA LEU A 36 -15.87 -3.21 2.52
C LEU A 36 -16.44 -1.83 2.27
N TRP A 37 -17.69 -1.78 1.82
CA TRP A 37 -18.42 -0.55 1.53
C TRP A 37 -19.66 -0.48 2.43
N PHE A 38 -19.84 0.67 3.08
CA PHE A 38 -20.90 0.92 4.05
C PHE A 38 -21.79 2.06 3.55
N ALA A 39 -23.01 1.71 3.14
CA ALA A 39 -24.02 2.69 2.75
C ALA A 39 -24.54 3.43 3.97
N THR A 40 -24.47 4.76 3.96
CA THR A 40 -24.98 5.59 5.06
C THR A 40 -26.25 6.32 4.66
N TRP A 41 -27.11 6.58 5.64
CA TRP A 41 -28.41 7.21 5.41
C TRP A 41 -28.30 8.66 4.90
N ASP A 42 -27.29 9.43 5.29
CA ASP A 42 -27.23 10.88 5.06
C ASP A 42 -25.85 11.46 4.67
N ASN A 43 -24.76 10.70 4.75
CA ASN A 43 -23.40 11.24 4.58
C ASN A 43 -22.56 10.49 3.52
N GLY A 44 -23.21 9.89 2.53
CA GLY A 44 -22.56 9.18 1.43
C GLY A 44 -22.25 7.72 1.75
N VAL A 45 -21.10 7.24 1.28
CA VAL A 45 -20.65 5.86 1.48
C VAL A 45 -19.23 5.84 2.02
N SER A 46 -18.95 4.93 2.95
CA SER A 46 -17.59 4.68 3.45
C SER A 46 -17.02 3.41 2.83
N ARG A 47 -15.78 3.47 2.36
CA ARG A 47 -14.98 2.31 1.96
C ARG A 47 -13.92 2.03 3.02
N PHE A 48 -13.72 0.78 3.40
CA PHE A 48 -12.81 0.34 4.44
C PHE A 48 -11.88 -0.74 3.93
N ASP A 49 -10.60 -0.64 4.31
CA ASP A 49 -9.54 -1.53 3.86
C ASP A 49 -8.95 -2.45 4.95
N GLY A 50 -9.57 -2.46 6.14
CA GLY A 50 -9.07 -3.15 7.33
C GLY A 50 -8.37 -2.22 8.32
N ASP A 51 -8.10 -0.98 7.94
CA ASP A 51 -7.34 0.01 8.72
C ASP A 51 -8.04 1.37 8.75
N GLU A 52 -8.30 1.94 7.58
CA GLU A 52 -8.84 3.29 7.45
C GLU A 52 -10.13 3.32 6.62
N PHE A 53 -11.01 4.27 6.96
CA PHE A 53 -12.19 4.59 6.18
C PHE A 53 -11.91 5.74 5.20
N ARG A 54 -12.25 5.53 3.93
CA ARG A 54 -12.34 6.58 2.91
C ARG A 54 -13.81 6.83 2.59
N ASN A 55 -14.26 8.07 2.77
CA ASN A 55 -15.63 8.45 2.52
C ASN A 55 -15.78 9.08 1.13
N PHE A 56 -16.90 8.79 0.48
CA PHE A 56 -17.28 9.35 -0.81
C PHE A 56 -18.66 10.02 -0.68
N THR A 57 -18.79 11.18 -1.30
CA THR A 57 -19.98 12.05 -1.28
C THR A 57 -20.35 12.48 -2.69
N GLN A 58 -21.37 13.34 -2.84
CA GLN A 58 -21.69 13.97 -4.13
C GLN A 58 -20.51 14.72 -4.76
N GLN A 59 -19.56 15.22 -3.95
CA GLN A 59 -18.36 15.89 -4.46
C GLN A 59 -17.41 14.93 -5.18
N ASP A 60 -17.47 13.65 -4.84
CA ASP A 60 -16.63 12.58 -5.40
C ASP A 60 -17.30 11.88 -6.58
N GLY A 61 -18.50 12.33 -6.98
CA GLY A 61 -19.26 11.75 -8.10
C GLY A 61 -20.43 10.85 -7.68
N LEU A 62 -20.79 10.73 -6.40
CA LEU A 62 -22.06 10.09 -6.05
C LEU A 62 -23.26 10.94 -6.52
N ILE A 63 -24.35 10.29 -6.92
CA ILE A 63 -25.55 11.04 -7.34
C ILE A 63 -26.29 11.67 -6.15
N ASN A 64 -26.17 11.09 -4.95
CA ASN A 64 -26.78 11.58 -3.72
C ASN A 64 -26.08 10.98 -2.48
N ASP A 65 -26.05 11.71 -1.37
CA ASP A 65 -25.40 11.26 -0.13
C ASP A 65 -26.26 10.28 0.70
N SER A 66 -27.55 10.15 0.41
CA SER A 66 -28.40 9.13 1.04
C SER A 66 -28.35 7.82 0.26
N ILE A 67 -27.56 6.86 0.75
CA ILE A 67 -27.37 5.54 0.14
C ILE A 67 -28.20 4.50 0.88
N TYR A 68 -29.04 3.76 0.16
CA TYR A 68 -29.93 2.75 0.73
C TYR A 68 -29.43 1.32 0.55
N PHE A 69 -28.73 1.04 -0.55
CA PHE A 69 -28.34 -0.32 -0.90
C PHE A 69 -27.11 -0.32 -1.82
N ILE A 70 -26.29 -1.36 -1.70
CA ILE A 70 -25.11 -1.58 -2.54
C ILE A 70 -25.19 -3.00 -3.10
N GLN A 71 -25.03 -3.14 -4.41
CA GLN A 71 -25.03 -4.42 -5.11
C GLN A 71 -23.79 -4.50 -5.99
N LYS A 72 -22.97 -5.54 -5.80
CA LYS A 72 -21.92 -5.88 -6.76
C LYS A 72 -22.52 -6.67 -7.91
N ASP A 73 -22.20 -6.31 -9.15
CA ASP A 73 -22.61 -7.09 -10.34
C ASP A 73 -21.52 -8.06 -10.82
N ARG A 74 -21.86 -8.95 -11.74
CA ARG A 74 -20.93 -9.91 -12.36
C ARG A 74 -19.82 -9.28 -13.21
N ARG A 75 -19.92 -7.98 -13.52
CA ARG A 75 -18.90 -7.21 -14.23
C ARG A 75 -18.00 -6.43 -13.26
N ASP A 76 -18.02 -6.80 -11.98
CA ASP A 76 -17.27 -6.17 -10.89
C ASP A 76 -17.59 -4.69 -10.64
N ARG A 77 -18.75 -4.21 -11.08
CA ARG A 77 -19.22 -2.85 -10.77
C ARG A 77 -20.02 -2.87 -9.48
N LEU A 78 -19.84 -1.85 -8.65
CA LEU A 78 -20.67 -1.63 -7.47
C LEU A 78 -21.79 -0.65 -7.78
N TRP A 79 -23.03 -1.10 -7.71
CA TRP A 79 -24.23 -0.30 -7.89
C TRP A 79 -24.74 0.25 -6.57
N PHE A 80 -25.09 1.53 -6.54
CA PHE A 80 -25.55 2.26 -5.36
C PHE A 80 -26.97 2.79 -5.59
N GLY A 81 -27.92 2.26 -4.81
CA GLY A 81 -29.29 2.75 -4.77
C GLY A 81 -29.40 3.93 -3.83
N THR A 82 -29.84 5.08 -4.35
CA THR A 82 -29.82 6.35 -3.60
C THR A 82 -31.19 7.00 -3.49
N ALA A 83 -31.30 8.08 -2.73
CA ALA A 83 -32.52 8.88 -2.67
C ALA A 83 -32.88 9.57 -4.00
N ASN A 84 -31.95 9.72 -4.94
CA ASN A 84 -32.14 10.49 -6.16
C ASN A 84 -31.78 9.74 -7.46
N GLY A 85 -31.88 8.41 -7.44
CA GLY A 85 -31.60 7.54 -8.59
C GLY A 85 -30.59 6.47 -8.24
N VAL A 86 -29.84 6.03 -9.25
CA VAL A 86 -28.83 4.99 -9.13
C VAL A 86 -27.54 5.44 -9.82
N CYS A 87 -26.40 5.04 -9.25
CA CYS A 87 -25.08 5.19 -9.85
C CYS A 87 -24.28 3.91 -9.64
N TRP A 88 -23.18 3.74 -10.37
CA TRP A 88 -22.26 2.62 -10.13
C TRP A 88 -20.80 3.05 -10.16
N TYR A 89 -19.96 2.33 -9.44
CA TYR A 89 -18.51 2.53 -9.38
C TYR A 89 -17.81 1.39 -10.12
N ASP A 90 -16.86 1.73 -10.98
CA ASP A 90 -16.12 0.78 -11.82
C ASP A 90 -14.74 0.39 -11.27
N GLY A 91 -14.31 1.01 -10.17
CA GLY A 91 -12.97 0.86 -9.60
C GLY A 91 -12.21 2.18 -9.52
N SER A 92 -12.51 3.15 -10.38
CA SER A 92 -11.93 4.49 -10.36
C SER A 92 -12.97 5.58 -10.14
N ASP A 93 -14.09 5.53 -10.86
CA ASP A 93 -15.04 6.63 -10.96
C ASP A 93 -16.50 6.19 -10.78
N PHE A 94 -17.34 7.15 -10.39
CA PHE A 94 -18.79 6.96 -10.34
C PHE A 94 -19.44 7.34 -11.67
N HIS A 95 -20.36 6.49 -12.12
CA HIS A 95 -21.12 6.63 -13.35
C HIS A 95 -22.62 6.69 -13.05
N HIS A 96 -23.35 7.46 -13.85
CA HIS A 96 -24.78 7.75 -13.63
C HIS A 96 -25.66 7.21 -14.76
N LEU A 97 -26.88 6.81 -14.42
CA LEU A 97 -27.94 6.59 -15.41
C LEU A 97 -28.71 7.89 -15.64
N GLU A 98 -28.61 8.48 -16.83
CA GLU A 98 -29.26 9.75 -17.20
C GLU A 98 -30.69 9.59 -17.78
N ASP A 99 -31.32 8.43 -17.61
CA ASP A 99 -32.59 8.09 -18.26
C ASP A 99 -33.83 8.71 -17.55
N GLU A 100 -34.82 9.19 -18.33
CA GLU A 100 -36.02 9.93 -17.87
C GLU A 100 -36.94 9.10 -16.94
N GLY A 101 -36.70 7.79 -16.81
CA GLY A 101 -37.48 6.88 -15.96
C GLY A 101 -36.95 6.68 -14.53
N ILE A 102 -35.66 6.91 -14.26
CA ILE A 102 -35.03 6.60 -12.95
C ILE A 102 -34.41 7.81 -12.26
N ALA A 103 -33.97 8.80 -13.03
CA ALA A 103 -33.44 10.04 -12.50
C ALA A 103 -34.49 10.75 -11.62
N GLY A 104 -34.08 11.26 -10.44
CA GLY A 104 -35.00 11.94 -9.54
C GLY A 104 -35.83 11.01 -8.63
N ARG A 105 -35.72 9.69 -8.78
CA ARG A 105 -36.53 8.71 -8.03
C ARG A 105 -35.68 7.91 -7.05
N ALA A 106 -36.18 7.75 -5.83
CA ALA A 106 -35.47 7.02 -4.79
C ALA A 106 -35.46 5.50 -5.03
N VAL A 107 -34.27 4.91 -5.16
CA VAL A 107 -34.02 3.47 -5.40
C VAL A 107 -33.59 2.82 -4.09
N GLN A 108 -34.46 2.01 -3.48
CA GLN A 108 -34.17 1.39 -2.16
C GLN A 108 -33.49 0.03 -2.26
N PHE A 109 -33.61 -0.66 -3.40
CA PHE A 109 -33.04 -1.99 -3.62
C PHE A 109 -32.58 -2.14 -5.06
N ILE A 110 -31.50 -2.91 -5.21
CA ILE A 110 -30.92 -3.30 -6.48
C ILE A 110 -30.72 -4.81 -6.47
N TYR A 111 -30.93 -5.47 -7.60
CA TYR A 111 -30.72 -6.91 -7.74
C TYR A 111 -30.26 -7.22 -9.16
N GLU A 112 -29.24 -8.06 -9.30
CA GLU A 112 -28.82 -8.59 -10.61
C GLU A 112 -29.52 -9.93 -10.84
N ASP A 113 -30.28 -10.04 -11.93
CA ASP A 113 -30.93 -11.31 -12.28
C ASP A 113 -29.97 -12.29 -12.98
N ARG A 114 -30.45 -13.51 -13.22
CA ARG A 114 -29.67 -14.54 -13.92
C ARG A 114 -29.21 -14.14 -15.33
N GLU A 115 -29.90 -13.22 -16.00
CA GLU A 115 -29.56 -12.70 -17.32
C GLU A 115 -28.52 -11.55 -17.27
N GLY A 116 -28.16 -11.08 -16.07
CA GLY A 116 -27.24 -9.97 -15.87
C GLY A 116 -27.89 -8.59 -15.97
N ARG A 117 -29.22 -8.51 -15.91
CA ARG A 117 -29.96 -7.24 -15.87
C ARG A 117 -29.99 -6.71 -14.45
N ILE A 118 -29.84 -5.39 -14.30
CA ILE A 118 -29.83 -4.72 -13.01
C ILE A 118 -31.20 -4.16 -12.71
N TRP A 119 -31.93 -4.83 -11.83
CA TRP A 119 -33.27 -4.47 -11.39
C TRP A 119 -33.23 -3.41 -10.29
N CYS A 120 -34.04 -2.37 -10.45
CA CYS A 120 -34.15 -1.25 -9.53
C CYS A 120 -35.55 -1.19 -8.92
N GLY A 121 -35.61 -1.31 -7.58
CA GLY A 121 -36.85 -1.22 -6.80
C GLY A 121 -36.84 0.01 -5.91
N GLY A 122 -37.79 0.92 -6.14
CA GLY A 122 -37.87 2.21 -5.46
C GLY A 122 -39.29 2.66 -5.13
N HIS A 123 -39.43 3.85 -4.55
CA HIS A 123 -40.75 4.45 -4.31
C HIS A 123 -41.35 4.84 -5.66
N ARG A 124 -42.48 4.21 -6.04
CA ARG A 124 -43.07 4.34 -7.39
C ARG A 124 -42.08 4.07 -8.53
N THR A 125 -41.10 3.19 -8.30
CA THR A 125 -40.05 2.86 -9.28
C THR A 125 -39.90 1.34 -9.34
N VAL A 126 -40.09 0.75 -10.51
CA VAL A 126 -39.80 -0.66 -10.80
C VAL A 126 -39.34 -0.72 -12.25
N GLY A 127 -38.15 -1.26 -12.50
CA GLY A 127 -37.59 -1.38 -13.83
C GLY A 127 -36.21 -2.04 -13.79
N TYR A 128 -35.57 -2.15 -14.94
CA TYR A 128 -34.24 -2.76 -15.03
C TYR A 128 -33.37 -2.09 -16.09
N TYR A 129 -32.05 -2.20 -15.89
CA TYR A 129 -31.04 -1.81 -16.86
C TYR A 129 -30.46 -3.07 -17.52
N ASP A 130 -30.47 -3.12 -18.85
CA ASP A 130 -30.02 -4.27 -19.64
C ASP A 130 -28.54 -4.19 -20.08
N GLY A 131 -27.83 -3.14 -19.68
CA GLY A 131 -26.48 -2.83 -20.16
C GLY A 131 -26.44 -1.74 -21.23
N THR A 132 -27.59 -1.32 -21.76
CA THR A 132 -27.70 -0.26 -22.76
C THR A 132 -28.66 0.84 -22.33
N ALA A 133 -29.86 0.50 -21.86
CA ALA A 133 -30.90 1.45 -21.49
C ALA A 133 -31.68 1.01 -20.25
N TYR A 134 -32.34 1.95 -19.59
CA TYR A 134 -33.20 1.65 -18.45
C TYR A 134 -34.66 1.51 -18.89
N HIS A 135 -35.28 0.38 -18.56
CA HIS A 135 -36.67 0.07 -18.90
C HIS A 135 -37.59 0.31 -17.70
N ASP A 136 -38.37 1.40 -17.71
CA ASP A 136 -39.37 1.70 -16.68
C ASP A 136 -40.63 0.83 -16.86
N LEU A 137 -40.90 -0.06 -15.91
CA LEU A 137 -42.04 -0.98 -15.92
C LEU A 137 -43.24 -0.47 -15.10
N MET A 138 -43.15 0.71 -14.49
CA MET A 138 -44.27 1.31 -13.76
C MET A 138 -45.52 1.51 -14.63
N PRO A 139 -45.43 1.95 -15.91
CA PRO A 139 -46.61 2.06 -16.78
C PRO A 139 -47.30 0.72 -17.01
N LEU A 140 -46.53 -0.37 -17.16
CA LEU A 140 -47.05 -1.72 -17.32
C LEU A 140 -47.81 -2.17 -16.07
N TYR A 141 -47.22 -1.98 -14.89
CA TYR A 141 -47.88 -2.29 -13.61
C TYR A 141 -49.21 -1.54 -13.45
N LEU A 142 -49.22 -0.23 -13.71
CA LEU A 142 -50.40 0.62 -13.56
C LEU A 142 -51.50 0.28 -14.56
N LYS A 143 -51.19 -0.32 -15.71
CA LYS A 143 -52.20 -0.77 -16.67
C LYS A 143 -53.13 -1.84 -16.07
N HIS A 144 -52.60 -2.74 -15.24
CA HIS A 144 -53.34 -3.85 -14.66
C HIS A 144 -53.94 -3.55 -13.28
N TYR A 145 -53.36 -2.59 -12.52
CA TYR A 145 -53.71 -2.37 -11.11
C TYR A 145 -54.17 -0.95 -10.73
N LYS A 146 -54.62 -0.11 -11.68
CA LYS A 146 -55.19 1.23 -11.37
C LYS A 146 -56.47 1.13 -10.52
N PRO A 147 -56.64 1.88 -9.40
CA PRO A 147 -55.87 3.05 -8.96
C PRO A 147 -54.90 2.78 -7.78
N LEU A 148 -54.25 1.61 -7.71
CA LEU A 148 -53.41 1.17 -6.58
C LEU A 148 -51.89 1.28 -6.90
N PRO A 149 -51.28 2.47 -6.79
CA PRO A 149 -49.84 2.61 -7.03
C PRO A 149 -49.00 1.99 -5.92
N LEU A 150 -47.74 1.67 -6.23
CA LEU A 150 -46.71 1.27 -5.26
C LEU A 150 -46.31 2.45 -4.38
N ARG A 151 -47.11 2.72 -3.34
CA ARG A 151 -46.98 3.90 -2.45
C ARG A 151 -45.92 3.74 -1.37
N LYS A 152 -45.49 2.52 -1.05
CA LYS A 152 -44.46 2.27 -0.05
C LYS A 152 -43.13 1.96 -0.74
N GLN A 153 -42.03 2.11 0.00
CA GLN A 153 -40.69 1.79 -0.47
C GLN A 153 -40.56 0.30 -0.80
N CYS A 154 -39.71 -0.03 -1.78
CA CYS A 154 -39.29 -1.40 -2.01
C CYS A 154 -38.48 -1.91 -0.82
N ARG A 155 -38.70 -3.16 -0.41
CA ARG A 155 -38.08 -3.77 0.78
C ARG A 155 -37.42 -5.12 0.50
N GLY A 156 -37.23 -5.44 -0.76
CA GLY A 156 -36.58 -6.66 -1.20
C GLY A 156 -36.88 -6.93 -2.66
N ILE A 157 -35.87 -7.46 -3.35
CA ILE A 157 -36.00 -8.07 -4.67
C ILE A 157 -35.34 -9.44 -4.57
N ALA A 158 -35.99 -10.47 -5.09
CA ALA A 158 -35.46 -11.83 -5.16
C ALA A 158 -35.89 -12.48 -6.47
N GLN A 159 -35.14 -13.47 -6.94
CA GLN A 159 -35.54 -14.28 -8.09
C GLN A 159 -35.81 -15.70 -7.61
N ASP A 160 -36.92 -16.35 -7.99
CA ASP A 160 -37.12 -17.76 -7.61
C ASP A 160 -36.36 -18.74 -8.52
N SER A 161 -36.45 -20.03 -8.23
CA SER A 161 -35.82 -21.10 -9.02
C SER A 161 -36.30 -21.15 -10.47
N GLU A 162 -37.54 -20.76 -10.73
CA GLU A 162 -38.19 -20.69 -12.06
C GLU A 162 -37.80 -19.42 -12.85
N GLY A 163 -37.15 -18.46 -12.19
CA GLY A 163 -36.67 -17.23 -12.80
C GLY A 163 -37.61 -16.03 -12.64
N HIS A 164 -38.73 -16.18 -11.93
CA HIS A 164 -39.64 -15.07 -11.66
C HIS A 164 -39.04 -14.11 -10.62
N LEU A 165 -39.29 -12.82 -10.79
CA LEU A 165 -38.81 -11.79 -9.88
C LEU A 165 -39.88 -11.36 -8.89
N TRP A 166 -39.50 -11.33 -7.63
CA TRP A 166 -40.36 -11.03 -6.50
C TRP A 166 -39.99 -9.68 -5.89
N PHE A 167 -40.98 -8.83 -5.69
CA PHE A 167 -40.82 -7.48 -5.18
C PHE A 167 -41.64 -7.27 -3.90
N GLY A 168 -40.97 -6.83 -2.85
CA GLY A 168 -41.58 -6.50 -1.56
C GLY A 168 -42.01 -5.03 -1.48
N TYR A 169 -43.29 -4.74 -1.72
CA TYR A 169 -43.89 -3.41 -1.58
C TYR A 169 -44.93 -3.38 -0.45
N ASN A 170 -45.92 -2.48 -0.50
CA ASN A 170 -47.18 -2.62 0.24
C ASN A 170 -48.01 -3.85 -0.21
N TYR A 171 -47.58 -4.50 -1.29
CA TYR A 171 -48.05 -5.79 -1.78
C TYR A 171 -46.84 -6.66 -2.12
N LEU A 172 -46.99 -7.98 -2.06
CA LEU A 172 -46.05 -8.90 -2.67
C LEU A 172 -46.40 -9.05 -4.15
N ILE A 173 -45.43 -8.76 -5.02
CA ILE A 173 -45.64 -8.75 -6.47
C ILE A 173 -44.61 -9.66 -7.12
N ARG A 174 -45.06 -10.51 -8.04
CA ARG A 174 -44.24 -11.39 -8.87
C ARG A 174 -44.27 -10.92 -10.31
N PHE A 175 -43.13 -10.93 -10.99
CA PHE A 175 -42.98 -10.62 -12.41
C PHE A 175 -42.46 -11.84 -13.17
N ASP A 176 -43.19 -12.27 -14.20
CA ASP A 176 -42.90 -13.48 -14.96
C ASP A 176 -42.01 -13.24 -16.21
N GLY A 177 -41.55 -12.01 -16.42
CA GLY A 177 -40.88 -11.57 -17.64
C GLY A 177 -41.78 -10.75 -18.57
N THR A 178 -43.10 -10.89 -18.44
CA THR A 178 -44.10 -10.23 -19.30
C THR A 178 -45.18 -9.48 -18.54
N SER A 179 -45.57 -9.97 -17.37
CA SER A 179 -46.71 -9.48 -16.61
C SER A 179 -46.45 -9.47 -15.11
N PHE A 180 -47.15 -8.60 -14.40
CA PHE A 180 -47.12 -8.55 -12.94
C PHE A 180 -48.31 -9.31 -12.37
N HIS A 181 -48.04 -10.19 -11.41
CA HIS A 181 -49.03 -10.86 -10.57
C HIS A 181 -48.92 -10.36 -9.13
N ARG A 182 -50.03 -10.02 -8.50
CA ARG A 182 -50.08 -9.62 -7.09
C ARG A 182 -50.57 -10.80 -6.28
N CYS A 183 -49.75 -11.27 -5.35
CA CYS A 183 -50.09 -12.41 -4.51
C CYS A 183 -51.21 -12.06 -3.52
N ASP A 184 -52.19 -12.94 -3.41
CA ASP A 184 -53.31 -12.83 -2.48
C ASP A 184 -53.73 -14.19 -1.86
N GLU A 185 -54.87 -14.20 -1.15
CA GLU A 185 -55.37 -15.39 -0.46
C GLU A 185 -55.60 -16.58 -1.40
N LYS A 186 -55.88 -16.35 -2.69
CA LYS A 186 -56.07 -17.42 -3.69
C LYS A 186 -54.75 -18.11 -4.01
N ASP A 187 -53.63 -17.40 -3.87
CA ASP A 187 -52.29 -17.94 -4.01
C ASP A 187 -51.79 -18.60 -2.70
N GLY A 188 -52.62 -18.63 -1.64
CA GLY A 188 -52.23 -19.14 -0.33
C GLY A 188 -51.44 -18.13 0.53
N PHE A 189 -51.49 -16.83 0.18
CA PHE A 189 -50.76 -15.76 0.89
C PHE A 189 -51.73 -14.75 1.54
N PRO A 190 -51.56 -14.39 2.83
CA PRO A 190 -52.53 -13.55 3.52
C PRO A 190 -52.59 -12.13 2.94
N GLN A 191 -53.80 -11.57 2.78
CA GLN A 191 -53.95 -10.16 2.44
C GLN A 191 -53.66 -9.26 3.65
N SER A 192 -52.72 -8.33 3.49
CA SER A 192 -52.43 -7.29 4.48
C SER A 192 -51.98 -5.99 3.82
N ASP A 193 -52.31 -4.85 4.44
CA ASP A 193 -51.91 -3.50 3.97
C ASP A 193 -50.54 -3.05 4.52
N VAL A 194 -49.69 -4.01 4.88
CA VAL A 194 -48.35 -3.76 5.41
C VAL A 194 -47.29 -4.05 4.35
N SER A 195 -46.07 -3.54 4.55
CA SER A 195 -44.99 -3.81 3.61
C SER A 195 -44.41 -5.21 3.80
N TYR A 196 -43.88 -5.81 2.75
CA TYR A 196 -43.20 -7.11 2.80
C TYR A 196 -41.70 -6.94 2.57
N ALA A 197 -40.87 -7.54 3.43
CA ALA A 197 -39.45 -7.74 3.13
C ALA A 197 -39.29 -9.03 2.34
N VAL A 198 -38.39 -9.03 1.36
CA VAL A 198 -38.15 -10.18 0.48
C VAL A 198 -36.64 -10.43 0.41
N GLY A 199 -36.25 -11.70 0.48
CA GLY A 199 -34.88 -12.17 0.29
C GLY A 199 -34.88 -13.55 -0.36
N GLN A 200 -33.71 -14.04 -0.72
CA GLN A 200 -33.51 -15.33 -1.36
C GLN A 200 -32.41 -16.11 -0.63
N ASP A 201 -32.58 -17.42 -0.51
CA ASP A 201 -31.52 -18.32 -0.04
C ASP A 201 -30.64 -18.86 -1.19
N ASP A 202 -29.56 -19.54 -0.84
CA ASP A 202 -28.59 -20.11 -1.79
C ASP A 202 -29.17 -21.19 -2.71
N THR A 203 -30.29 -21.82 -2.33
CA THR A 203 -31.00 -22.82 -3.15
C THR A 203 -32.01 -22.21 -4.11
N GLY A 204 -32.32 -20.93 -3.92
CA GLY A 204 -33.22 -20.16 -4.76
C GLY A 204 -34.66 -20.04 -4.23
N ASN A 205 -34.92 -20.44 -2.99
CA ASN A 205 -36.22 -20.20 -2.38
C ASN A 205 -36.35 -18.73 -1.98
N VAL A 206 -37.57 -18.22 -2.07
CA VAL A 206 -37.86 -16.83 -1.76
C VAL A 206 -38.44 -16.73 -0.37
N TRP A 207 -37.80 -15.96 0.49
CA TRP A 207 -38.23 -15.70 1.86
C TRP A 207 -38.97 -14.37 1.93
N ILE A 208 -40.17 -14.39 2.50
CA ILE A 208 -41.07 -13.23 2.57
C ILE A 208 -41.48 -12.99 4.01
N GLY A 209 -41.30 -11.77 4.50
CA GLY A 209 -41.68 -11.41 5.86
C GLY A 209 -42.54 -10.14 5.94
N GLN A 210 -43.57 -10.19 6.76
CA GLN A 210 -44.52 -9.11 6.96
C GLN A 210 -43.92 -8.03 7.89
N ARG A 211 -43.96 -6.75 7.48
CA ARG A 211 -43.43 -5.60 8.25
C ARG A 211 -44.52 -4.86 9.03
N GLY A 212 -45.37 -5.61 9.73
CA GLY A 212 -46.50 -5.12 10.52
C GLY A 212 -46.43 -5.56 12.00
N PRO A 213 -47.44 -5.24 12.82
CA PRO A 213 -47.52 -5.69 14.21
C PRO A 213 -47.89 -7.18 14.35
N GLN A 214 -48.52 -7.76 13.33
CA GLN A 214 -48.66 -9.22 13.18
C GLN A 214 -47.45 -9.70 12.37
N ASN A 215 -46.50 -10.34 13.06
CA ASN A 215 -45.27 -10.84 12.47
C ASN A 215 -45.56 -12.18 11.79
N GLY A 216 -45.35 -12.26 10.46
CA GLY A 216 -45.44 -13.49 9.70
C GLY A 216 -44.24 -13.64 8.77
N LEU A 217 -43.73 -14.87 8.67
CA LEU A 217 -42.63 -15.23 7.79
C LEU A 217 -43.05 -16.44 6.95
N TRP A 218 -42.74 -16.41 5.66
CA TRP A 218 -43.02 -17.48 4.71
C TRP A 218 -41.78 -17.78 3.88
N CYS A 219 -41.62 -19.03 3.49
CA CYS A 219 -40.70 -19.47 2.46
C CYS A 219 -41.51 -19.96 1.27
N TYR A 220 -41.24 -19.42 0.08
CA TYR A 220 -41.81 -19.87 -1.18
C TYR A 220 -40.84 -20.87 -1.82
N THR A 221 -41.27 -22.12 -1.85
CA THR A 221 -40.54 -23.27 -2.40
C THR A 221 -41.51 -24.16 -3.17
N ASP A 222 -41.04 -24.74 -4.27
CA ASP A 222 -41.82 -25.68 -5.10
C ASP A 222 -43.23 -25.17 -5.45
N GLY A 223 -43.34 -23.89 -5.80
CA GLY A 223 -44.59 -23.26 -6.20
C GLY A 223 -45.54 -22.86 -5.07
N ASN A 224 -45.20 -23.12 -3.80
CA ASN A 224 -46.11 -22.97 -2.66
C ASN A 224 -45.51 -22.10 -1.53
N PHE A 225 -46.38 -21.35 -0.83
CA PHE A 225 -46.00 -20.62 0.39
C PHE A 225 -46.06 -21.54 1.61
N GLN A 226 -44.93 -21.71 2.28
CA GLN A 226 -44.82 -22.43 3.55
C GLN A 226 -44.65 -21.43 4.70
N PRO A 227 -45.58 -21.37 5.68
CA PRO A 227 -45.43 -20.50 6.84
C PRO A 227 -44.30 -21.00 7.74
N VAL A 228 -43.44 -20.09 8.18
CA VAL A 228 -42.33 -20.37 9.09
C VAL A 228 -42.71 -19.87 10.48
N GLN A 229 -42.76 -20.79 11.45
CA GLN A 229 -43.09 -20.46 12.83
C GLN A 229 -41.87 -19.83 13.51
N VAL A 230 -41.88 -18.50 13.62
CA VAL A 230 -40.85 -17.74 14.33
C VAL A 230 -41.47 -16.49 14.95
N ASP A 231 -41.13 -16.21 16.20
CA ASP A 231 -41.45 -14.92 16.80
C ASP A 231 -40.35 -13.91 16.44
N LEU A 232 -40.69 -12.96 15.57
CA LEU A 232 -39.76 -11.89 15.19
C LEU A 232 -39.58 -10.86 16.33
N ASP A 233 -40.47 -10.84 17.34
CA ASP A 233 -40.50 -9.93 18.51
C ASP A 233 -40.59 -8.42 18.17
N SER A 234 -40.35 -8.03 16.91
CA SER A 234 -40.43 -6.66 16.44
C SER A 234 -40.52 -6.59 14.92
N ARG A 235 -40.71 -5.37 14.40
CA ARG A 235 -40.85 -5.13 12.97
C ARG A 235 -39.61 -5.56 12.17
N LEU A 236 -39.81 -6.48 11.23
CA LEU A 236 -38.81 -6.91 10.27
C LEU A 236 -38.32 -5.76 9.36
N ARG A 237 -37.02 -5.72 9.10
CA ARG A 237 -36.33 -4.69 8.32
C ARG A 237 -35.74 -5.26 7.04
N LYS A 238 -35.08 -6.41 7.13
CA LYS A 238 -34.29 -7.02 6.06
C LYS A 238 -34.28 -8.55 6.19
N ILE A 239 -34.23 -9.24 5.07
CA ILE A 239 -33.98 -10.69 4.98
C ILE A 239 -32.76 -10.85 4.09
N GLN A 240 -31.73 -11.57 4.55
CA GLN A 240 -30.48 -11.79 3.81
C GLN A 240 -29.98 -13.21 4.05
N CYS A 241 -29.24 -13.73 3.08
CA CYS A 241 -28.51 -14.99 3.18
C CYS A 241 -27.01 -14.67 3.32
N ASP A 242 -26.31 -15.33 4.24
CA ASP A 242 -24.85 -15.24 4.33
C ASP A 242 -24.15 -16.20 3.35
N ARG A 243 -22.81 -16.22 3.34
CA ARG A 243 -22.03 -17.05 2.42
C ARG A 243 -22.13 -18.55 2.71
N GLU A 244 -22.60 -18.90 3.90
CA GLU A 244 -22.80 -20.29 4.32
C GLU A 244 -24.21 -20.79 4.04
N GLY A 245 -25.10 -19.97 3.45
CA GLY A 245 -26.48 -20.33 3.18
C GLY A 245 -27.44 -20.05 4.34
N ARG A 246 -26.99 -19.37 5.41
CA ARG A 246 -27.83 -19.09 6.57
C ARG A 246 -28.69 -17.87 6.33
N MET A 247 -29.98 -18.00 6.68
CA MET A 247 -30.91 -16.88 6.63
C MET A 247 -30.82 -16.00 7.88
N TRP A 248 -30.71 -14.69 7.67
CA TRP A 248 -30.67 -13.62 8.66
C TRP A 248 -31.87 -12.69 8.49
N PHE A 249 -32.48 -12.31 9.60
CA PHE A 249 -33.70 -11.53 9.68
C PHE A 249 -33.45 -10.32 10.58
N GLY A 250 -33.05 -9.20 9.96
CA GLY A 250 -32.81 -7.94 10.67
C GLY A 250 -34.13 -7.36 11.17
N THR A 251 -34.22 -7.05 12.46
CA THR A 251 -35.45 -6.54 13.09
C THR A 251 -35.22 -5.15 13.69
N SER A 252 -36.26 -4.58 14.32
CA SER A 252 -36.12 -3.31 15.04
C SER A 252 -35.60 -3.50 16.47
N ASN A 253 -35.50 -4.75 16.93
CA ASN A 253 -35.03 -5.14 18.25
C ASN A 253 -34.05 -6.33 18.15
N GLY A 254 -32.92 -6.13 17.46
CA GLY A 254 -31.89 -7.13 17.23
C GLY A 254 -32.00 -7.80 15.85
N VAL A 255 -31.29 -8.92 15.70
CA VAL A 255 -31.30 -9.72 14.47
C VAL A 255 -31.43 -11.20 14.81
N LEU A 256 -32.35 -11.85 14.11
CA LEU A 256 -32.57 -13.29 14.19
C LEU A 256 -31.81 -13.97 13.06
N TYR A 257 -31.39 -15.21 13.28
CA TYR A 257 -30.76 -16.03 12.25
C TYR A 257 -31.16 -17.50 12.42
N GLN A 258 -31.13 -18.23 11.32
CA GLN A 258 -31.40 -19.66 11.32
C GLN A 258 -30.26 -20.42 12.00
N ASP A 259 -30.60 -21.24 12.98
CA ASP A 259 -29.66 -21.95 13.82
C ASP A 259 -30.12 -23.40 14.03
N GLY A 260 -29.54 -24.32 13.24
CA GLY A 260 -30.05 -25.69 13.12
C GLY A 260 -31.50 -25.69 12.61
N ASP A 261 -32.38 -26.33 13.37
CA ASP A 261 -33.82 -26.40 13.07
C ASP A 261 -34.61 -25.22 13.67
N GLY A 262 -33.95 -24.30 14.37
CA GLY A 262 -34.56 -23.18 15.08
C GLY A 262 -34.02 -21.81 14.69
N PHE A 263 -34.25 -20.82 15.55
CA PHE A 263 -33.76 -19.45 15.38
C PHE A 263 -33.07 -18.96 16.64
N SER A 264 -31.94 -18.28 16.44
CA SER A 264 -31.18 -17.61 17.49
C SER A 264 -31.15 -16.10 17.24
N LYS A 265 -30.89 -15.31 18.28
CA LYS A 265 -30.99 -13.84 18.23
C LYS A 265 -29.79 -13.15 18.85
N PHE A 266 -29.29 -12.13 18.17
CA PHE A 266 -28.39 -11.13 18.75
C PHE A 266 -29.16 -9.85 19.12
N THR A 267 -28.83 -9.30 20.28
CA THR A 267 -29.37 -8.05 20.85
C THR A 267 -28.25 -7.14 21.34
N PRO A 268 -28.53 -5.88 21.72
CA PRO A 268 -27.50 -5.02 22.35
C PRO A 268 -26.88 -5.61 23.61
N ALA A 269 -27.59 -6.49 24.33
CA ALA A 269 -27.04 -7.19 25.49
C ALA A 269 -25.91 -8.17 25.12
N ASP A 270 -25.87 -8.62 23.86
CA ASP A 270 -24.82 -9.49 23.34
C ASP A 270 -23.59 -8.71 22.86
N GLY A 271 -23.68 -7.39 22.69
CA GLY A 271 -22.62 -6.53 22.15
C GLY A 271 -22.96 -5.80 20.84
N LEU A 272 -24.16 -6.00 20.28
CA LEU A 272 -24.61 -5.24 19.11
C LEU A 272 -24.61 -3.73 19.41
N PRO A 273 -24.09 -2.87 18.51
CA PRO A 273 -24.02 -1.42 18.74
C PRO A 273 -25.38 -0.75 18.94
N HIS A 274 -26.42 -1.28 18.31
CA HIS A 274 -27.77 -0.71 18.34
C HIS A 274 -28.83 -1.77 18.00
N PRO A 275 -30.05 -1.73 18.59
CA PRO A 275 -31.09 -2.74 18.36
C PRO A 275 -31.63 -2.77 16.93
N ALA A 276 -31.73 -1.63 16.25
CA ALA A 276 -32.19 -1.62 14.86
C ALA A 276 -31.07 -2.09 13.91
N VAL A 277 -31.16 -3.34 13.43
CA VAL A 277 -30.23 -3.94 12.47
C VAL A 277 -30.79 -3.81 11.05
N LYS A 278 -29.98 -3.28 10.12
CA LYS A 278 -30.37 -2.98 8.74
C LYS A 278 -29.83 -3.95 7.71
N ALA A 279 -28.64 -4.46 7.94
CA ALA A 279 -28.05 -5.53 7.15
C ALA A 279 -27.07 -6.34 8.00
N VAL A 280 -26.89 -7.60 7.61
CA VAL A 280 -25.80 -8.46 8.07
C VAL A 280 -25.01 -8.89 6.84
N PHE A 281 -23.69 -8.84 6.95
CA PHE A 281 -22.78 -9.23 5.89
C PHE A 281 -21.70 -10.13 6.47
N GLN A 282 -21.46 -11.27 5.83
CA GLN A 282 -20.34 -12.14 6.16
C GLN A 282 -19.19 -11.86 5.19
N ASP A 283 -18.03 -11.51 5.73
CA ASP A 283 -16.84 -11.23 4.94
C ASP A 283 -16.10 -12.51 4.49
N ARG A 284 -14.97 -12.32 3.82
CA ARG A 284 -14.10 -13.43 3.36
C ARG A 284 -13.33 -14.14 4.48
N GLU A 285 -13.23 -13.53 5.65
CA GLU A 285 -12.63 -14.13 6.86
C GLU A 285 -13.72 -14.74 7.76
N HIS A 286 -14.94 -14.97 7.23
CA HIS A 286 -16.10 -15.50 7.93
C HIS A 286 -16.51 -14.71 9.19
N GLN A 287 -16.13 -13.44 9.29
CA GLN A 287 -16.57 -12.54 10.35
C GLN A 287 -17.90 -11.89 9.94
N TYR A 288 -18.72 -11.58 10.93
CA TYR A 288 -20.05 -11.00 10.71
C TYR A 288 -20.05 -9.51 10.96
N TRP A 289 -20.46 -8.75 9.96
CA TRP A 289 -20.60 -7.30 10.00
C TRP A 289 -22.08 -6.94 10.08
N PHE A 290 -22.44 -6.15 11.08
CA PHE A 290 -23.80 -5.72 11.38
C PHE A 290 -23.93 -4.22 11.10
N ALA A 291 -24.70 -3.88 10.06
CA ALA A 291 -25.11 -2.51 9.82
C ALA A 291 -26.23 -2.13 10.78
N THR A 292 -25.99 -1.11 11.60
CA THR A 292 -26.98 -0.64 12.57
C THR A 292 -27.19 0.86 12.46
N TRP A 293 -28.16 1.38 13.22
CA TRP A 293 -28.36 2.82 13.38
C TRP A 293 -27.48 3.48 14.47
N GLY A 294 -26.53 2.72 15.04
CA GLY A 294 -25.52 3.19 15.97
C GLY A 294 -24.09 2.84 15.52
N GLY A 295 -23.85 2.78 14.21
CA GLY A 295 -22.58 2.40 13.61
C GLY A 295 -22.55 0.96 13.10
N VAL A 296 -21.34 0.42 12.95
CA VAL A 296 -21.10 -0.95 12.46
C VAL A 296 -20.60 -1.83 13.58
N GLY A 297 -21.20 -3.00 13.77
CA GLY A 297 -20.68 -4.03 14.67
C GLY A 297 -19.94 -5.10 13.88
N LEU A 298 -18.75 -5.47 14.30
CA LEU A 298 -17.98 -6.61 13.81
C LEU A 298 -18.01 -7.69 14.89
N TYR A 299 -18.44 -8.89 14.52
CA TYR A 299 -18.43 -10.06 15.39
C TYR A 299 -17.51 -11.15 14.82
N ASP A 300 -16.47 -11.47 15.58
CA ASP A 300 -15.62 -12.62 15.32
C ASP A 300 -16.10 -13.79 16.18
N ALA A 301 -16.83 -14.72 15.54
CA ALA A 301 -17.38 -15.90 16.19
C ALA A 301 -16.35 -17.02 16.42
N HIS A 302 -15.14 -16.91 15.84
CA HIS A 302 -14.28 -18.07 15.66
C HIS A 302 -12.90 -17.93 16.29
N SER A 303 -12.19 -16.82 16.05
CA SER A 303 -10.77 -16.74 16.38
C SER A 303 -10.54 -16.68 17.88
N ILE A 304 -11.39 -15.96 18.62
CA ILE A 304 -11.21 -15.72 20.05
C ILE A 304 -12.50 -16.06 20.81
N SER A 305 -12.37 -16.84 21.87
CA SER A 305 -13.43 -17.02 22.87
C SER A 305 -12.87 -16.80 24.27
N ILE A 306 -13.62 -16.12 25.13
CA ILE A 306 -13.15 -15.74 26.47
C ILE A 306 -13.97 -16.47 27.51
N PHE A 307 -13.29 -17.12 28.46
CA PHE A 307 -13.89 -17.81 29.58
C PHE A 307 -13.36 -17.18 30.88
N ASP A 308 -14.23 -16.52 31.62
CA ASP A 308 -13.88 -15.83 32.86
C ASP A 308 -14.10 -16.75 34.08
N PHE A 309 -13.02 -17.01 34.83
CA PHE A 309 -13.05 -17.84 36.03
C PHE A 309 -13.22 -16.99 37.31
N SER A 310 -13.15 -15.66 37.21
CA SER A 310 -13.19 -14.75 38.36
C SER A 310 -14.51 -14.82 39.14
N ALA A 311 -15.65 -14.99 38.46
CA ALA A 311 -16.97 -15.10 39.08
C ALA A 311 -17.13 -16.36 39.94
N ARG A 312 -16.26 -17.37 39.79
CA ARG A 312 -16.30 -18.65 40.50
C ARG A 312 -15.12 -18.85 41.47
N ALA A 313 -14.12 -17.96 41.43
CA ALA A 313 -13.02 -17.96 42.38
C ALA A 313 -13.45 -17.36 43.73
N SER A 314 -12.93 -17.89 44.82
CA SER A 314 -13.24 -17.44 46.19
C SER A 314 -12.69 -16.05 46.54
N GLU A 315 -11.70 -15.55 45.77
CA GLU A 315 -11.06 -14.25 45.95
C GLU A 315 -11.00 -13.44 44.64
N SER A 316 -11.00 -12.11 44.76
CA SER A 316 -11.06 -11.15 43.64
C SER A 316 -9.77 -11.02 42.82
N VAL A 317 -8.67 -11.68 43.19
CA VAL A 317 -7.38 -11.60 42.49
C VAL A 317 -6.68 -12.96 42.48
N SER A 318 -6.71 -13.65 41.34
CA SER A 318 -5.96 -14.89 41.10
C SER A 318 -5.38 -14.90 39.68
N GLU A 319 -4.31 -15.67 39.47
CA GLU A 319 -3.63 -15.85 38.19
C GLU A 319 -3.66 -17.33 37.79
N ILE A 320 -3.81 -17.60 36.49
CA ILE A 320 -3.74 -18.98 35.98
C ILE A 320 -2.27 -19.43 36.01
N SER A 321 -2.00 -20.52 36.72
CA SER A 321 -0.66 -21.09 36.91
C SER A 321 -0.37 -22.28 36.00
N GLN A 322 -1.39 -23.07 35.67
CA GLN A 322 -1.29 -24.32 34.91
C GLN A 322 -2.50 -24.55 34.03
N ILE A 323 -2.29 -25.16 32.86
CA ILE A 323 -3.34 -25.61 31.95
C ILE A 323 -2.91 -26.96 31.37
N VAL A 324 -3.72 -28.00 31.56
CA VAL A 324 -3.44 -29.36 31.08
C VAL A 324 -4.70 -29.96 30.48
N GLN A 325 -4.60 -30.62 29.32
CA GLN A 325 -5.69 -31.43 28.78
C GLN A 325 -5.46 -32.90 29.14
N ASP A 326 -6.48 -33.55 29.69
CA ASP A 326 -6.41 -34.97 30.05
C ASP A 326 -6.75 -35.92 28.88
N ARG A 327 -6.65 -37.23 29.14
CA ARG A 327 -6.99 -38.28 28.17
C ARG A 327 -8.43 -38.27 27.69
N ARG A 328 -9.35 -37.73 28.49
CA ARG A 328 -10.78 -37.65 28.18
C ARG A 328 -11.11 -36.40 27.34
N GLY A 329 -10.18 -35.44 27.28
CA GLY A 329 -10.30 -34.20 26.53
C GLY A 329 -10.69 -33.01 27.41
N ASP A 330 -10.89 -33.20 28.72
CA ASP A 330 -11.20 -32.12 29.65
C ASP A 330 -9.93 -31.28 29.88
N ILE A 331 -10.11 -29.96 29.95
CA ILE A 331 -9.04 -29.01 30.25
C ILE A 331 -9.09 -28.68 31.74
N TRP A 332 -7.98 -28.88 32.42
CA TRP A 332 -7.80 -28.61 33.83
C TRP A 332 -6.97 -27.34 34.00
N VAL A 333 -7.52 -26.37 34.74
CA VAL A 333 -6.90 -25.06 34.96
C VAL A 333 -6.58 -24.91 36.44
N GLY A 334 -5.31 -24.68 36.75
CA GLY A 334 -4.83 -24.34 38.09
C GLY A 334 -4.74 -22.83 38.25
N SER A 335 -5.03 -22.32 39.45
CA SER A 335 -4.83 -20.91 39.80
C SER A 335 -4.10 -20.71 41.12
N VAL A 336 -3.45 -19.55 41.22
CA VAL A 336 -2.68 -19.12 42.38
C VAL A 336 -2.96 -17.65 42.71
N SER A 337 -2.84 -17.29 43.98
CA SER A 337 -2.87 -15.92 44.47
C SER A 337 -1.52 -15.25 44.20
N PRO A 338 -1.46 -14.08 43.55
CA PRO A 338 -0.18 -13.38 43.27
C PRO A 338 0.63 -13.02 44.53
N VAL A 339 -0.07 -12.89 45.66
CA VAL A 339 0.49 -12.59 46.99
C VAL A 339 0.60 -13.83 47.88
N PHE A 340 0.40 -15.03 47.32
CA PHE A 340 0.42 -16.32 48.03
C PHE A 340 -0.48 -16.35 49.27
N LYS A 341 -1.63 -15.68 49.21
CA LYS A 341 -2.70 -15.84 50.21
C LYS A 341 -3.37 -17.20 50.06
N TYR A 342 -4.00 -17.66 51.14
CA TYR A 342 -4.75 -18.91 51.11
C TYR A 342 -5.88 -18.82 50.08
N GLN A 343 -5.94 -19.77 49.15
CA GLN A 343 -6.94 -19.80 48.09
C GLN A 343 -7.58 -21.18 47.98
N SER A 344 -8.80 -21.30 48.50
CA SER A 344 -9.68 -22.47 48.28
C SER A 344 -10.21 -22.48 46.85
N ASN A 345 -10.50 -23.67 46.32
CA ASN A 345 -11.01 -23.88 44.95
C ASN A 345 -10.07 -23.33 43.86
N SER A 346 -8.79 -23.72 43.92
CA SER A 346 -7.73 -23.29 42.99
C SER A 346 -7.56 -24.21 41.77
N VAL A 347 -8.50 -25.12 41.52
CA VAL A 347 -8.50 -26.01 40.34
C VAL A 347 -9.89 -26.03 39.73
N PHE A 348 -9.95 -25.86 38.42
CA PHE A 348 -11.18 -25.86 37.64
C PHE A 348 -11.10 -26.90 36.53
N ARG A 349 -12.23 -27.53 36.22
CA ARG A 349 -12.39 -28.37 35.04
C ARG A 349 -13.17 -27.61 33.97
N PHE A 350 -12.75 -27.72 32.72
CA PHE A 350 -13.39 -27.08 31.58
C PHE A 350 -13.56 -28.09 30.45
N ASP A 351 -14.81 -28.34 30.05
CA ASP A 351 -15.17 -29.33 29.02
C ASP A 351 -15.14 -28.76 27.58
N GLY A 352 -14.66 -27.53 27.41
CA GLY A 352 -14.72 -26.77 26.15
C GLY A 352 -15.89 -25.79 26.04
N LYS A 353 -16.89 -25.87 26.94
CA LYS A 353 -18.09 -25.03 26.96
C LYS A 353 -18.42 -24.46 28.34
N ALA A 354 -18.37 -25.29 29.37
CA ALA A 354 -18.71 -24.95 30.74
C ALA A 354 -17.51 -25.17 31.64
N ILE A 355 -17.37 -24.25 32.59
CA ILE A 355 -16.45 -24.41 33.72
C ILE A 355 -17.22 -25.18 34.78
N ASP A 356 -16.59 -26.18 35.38
CA ASP A 356 -17.08 -26.88 36.56
C ASP A 356 -16.07 -26.69 37.70
N LEU A 357 -16.60 -26.39 38.88
CA LEU A 357 -15.83 -26.56 40.10
C LEU A 357 -15.79 -28.05 40.40
N ILE A 358 -14.61 -28.54 40.72
CA ILE A 358 -14.47 -29.89 41.25
C ILE A 358 -15.19 -29.90 42.59
N ASP A 359 -16.17 -30.78 42.76
CA ASP A 359 -16.79 -31.03 44.07
C ASP A 359 -15.68 -31.54 45.01
N PRO A 360 -15.25 -30.76 46.02
CA PRO A 360 -14.03 -31.08 46.75
C PRO A 360 -14.15 -32.37 47.57
N GLY A 361 -15.36 -32.91 47.77
CA GLY A 361 -15.59 -33.78 48.93
C GLY A 361 -15.08 -33.10 50.21
N ASP A 362 -15.01 -33.83 51.32
CA ASP A 362 -14.57 -33.22 52.58
C ASP A 362 -13.04 -32.99 52.66
N ASP A 363 -12.23 -33.50 51.70
CA ASP A 363 -10.76 -33.58 51.82
C ASP A 363 -9.92 -32.92 50.70
N PHE A 364 -10.51 -32.43 49.59
CA PHE A 364 -9.74 -31.78 48.51
C PHE A 364 -9.61 -30.26 48.70
N ASP A 365 -8.61 -29.85 49.49
CA ASP A 365 -8.13 -28.47 49.57
C ASP A 365 -6.64 -28.41 49.21
N ILE A 366 -6.33 -28.04 47.98
CA ILE A 366 -4.96 -27.97 47.49
C ILE A 366 -4.22 -26.70 47.93
N ASN A 367 -4.97 -25.60 48.18
CA ASN A 367 -4.49 -24.25 48.47
C ASN A 367 -3.38 -23.77 47.52
N ASN A 368 -3.73 -22.92 46.53
CA ASN A 368 -2.87 -22.50 45.42
C ASN A 368 -2.33 -23.70 44.62
N CYS A 369 -2.84 -23.90 43.41
CA CYS A 369 -2.40 -24.99 42.55
C CYS A 369 -1.17 -24.55 41.74
N PHE A 370 0.00 -25.12 41.99
CA PHE A 370 1.23 -24.78 41.27
C PHE A 370 1.54 -25.72 40.11
N ALA A 371 1.12 -26.99 40.22
CA ALA A 371 1.40 -28.02 39.25
C ALA A 371 0.15 -28.86 38.97
N ILE A 372 -0.08 -29.14 37.69
CA ILE A 372 -1.01 -30.15 37.21
C ILE A 372 -0.22 -31.00 36.20
N TYR A 373 -0.32 -32.32 36.30
CA TYR A 373 0.38 -33.23 35.39
C TYR A 373 -0.45 -34.48 35.13
N GLU A 374 -0.57 -34.91 33.88
CA GLU A 374 -1.14 -36.22 33.53
C GLU A 374 -0.03 -37.24 33.34
N ASP A 375 -0.09 -38.36 34.07
CA ASP A 375 0.90 -39.42 33.98
C ASP A 375 0.70 -40.37 32.78
N HIS A 376 1.65 -41.28 32.59
CA HIS A 376 1.62 -42.30 31.53
C HIS A 376 0.44 -43.27 31.64
N ASP A 377 -0.21 -43.40 32.79
CA ASP A 377 -1.38 -44.24 33.00
C ASP A 377 -2.70 -43.47 32.85
N GLY A 378 -2.65 -42.13 32.80
CA GLY A 378 -3.79 -41.24 32.63
C GLY A 378 -4.38 -40.73 33.96
N TYR A 379 -3.64 -40.85 35.06
CA TYR A 379 -4.01 -40.21 36.32
C TYR A 379 -3.56 -38.75 36.30
N LEU A 380 -4.40 -37.88 36.87
CA LEU A 380 -4.06 -36.47 37.04
C LEU A 380 -3.48 -36.23 38.42
N TRP A 381 -2.34 -35.57 38.45
CA TRP A 381 -1.61 -35.21 39.66
C TRP A 381 -1.66 -33.71 39.87
N PHE A 382 -2.00 -33.29 41.09
CA PHE A 382 -2.09 -31.89 41.46
C PHE A 382 -1.12 -31.59 42.61
N GLY A 383 -0.30 -30.56 42.43
CA GLY A 383 0.62 -30.03 43.43
C GLY A 383 0.19 -28.63 43.88
N GLY A 384 0.16 -28.41 45.19
CA GLY A 384 -0.05 -27.09 45.78
C GLY A 384 0.52 -26.97 47.18
N VAL A 385 0.13 -25.94 47.94
CA VAL A 385 0.63 -25.71 49.31
C VAL A 385 0.34 -26.89 50.22
N ASN A 386 -0.84 -27.49 50.08
CA ASN A 386 -1.30 -28.56 50.98
C ASN A 386 -0.81 -29.96 50.58
N GLY A 387 0.09 -30.06 49.58
CA GLY A 387 0.78 -31.29 49.20
C GLY A 387 0.41 -31.80 47.81
N LEU A 388 0.49 -33.12 47.65
CA LEU A 388 0.25 -33.83 46.39
C LEU A 388 -1.10 -34.56 46.43
N PHE A 389 -1.86 -34.44 45.36
CA PHE A 389 -3.13 -35.13 45.16
C PHE A 389 -3.13 -35.86 43.82
N CYS A 390 -3.85 -36.98 43.75
CA CYS A 390 -4.01 -37.79 42.55
C CYS A 390 -5.50 -38.01 42.26
N TYR A 391 -5.89 -37.91 41.00
CA TYR A 391 -7.24 -38.14 40.50
C TYR A 391 -7.24 -39.27 39.48
N ASP A 392 -8.04 -40.29 39.76
CA ASP A 392 -8.21 -41.48 38.93
C ASP A 392 -9.34 -41.36 37.90
N GLY A 393 -9.93 -40.16 37.77
CA GLY A 393 -11.09 -39.94 36.93
C GLY A 393 -12.43 -40.16 37.63
N GLN A 394 -12.46 -40.53 38.90
CA GLN A 394 -13.66 -40.63 39.74
C GLN A 394 -13.49 -39.90 41.08
N LYS A 395 -12.34 -40.05 41.75
CA LYS A 395 -12.07 -39.49 43.08
C LYS A 395 -10.68 -38.89 43.18
N ILE A 396 -10.57 -37.85 44.00
CA ILE A 396 -9.28 -37.25 44.34
C ILE A 396 -8.79 -37.83 45.67
N LYS A 397 -7.53 -38.24 45.70
CA LYS A 397 -6.87 -38.80 46.89
C LYS A 397 -5.61 -38.01 47.21
N LYS A 398 -5.43 -37.66 48.50
CA LYS A 398 -4.19 -37.08 49.00
C LYS A 398 -3.09 -38.14 49.09
N MET A 399 -1.92 -37.83 48.55
CA MET A 399 -0.77 -38.73 48.50
C MET A 399 0.21 -38.44 49.64
N GLN A 400 0.87 -39.48 50.17
CA GLN A 400 1.93 -39.29 51.15
C GLN A 400 3.26 -39.03 50.45
N THR A 401 3.96 -37.98 50.88
CA THR A 401 5.32 -37.68 50.44
C THR A 401 6.30 -38.03 51.58
N THR A 402 7.44 -38.63 51.25
CA THR A 402 8.42 -39.15 52.22
C THR A 402 9.28 -38.07 52.90
N ALA A 403 9.09 -36.78 52.56
CA ALA A 403 10.03 -35.70 52.83
C ALA A 403 9.69 -34.72 53.98
N GLY A 404 8.80 -35.06 54.93
CA GLY A 404 8.73 -34.41 56.25
C GLY A 404 8.09 -32.99 56.37
N SER A 405 7.90 -32.21 55.30
CA SER A 405 6.74 -31.32 55.08
C SER A 405 6.74 -30.63 53.70
N SER A 406 5.59 -30.01 53.40
CA SER A 406 5.35 -28.77 52.64
C SER A 406 5.42 -28.82 51.11
N SER A 407 4.31 -28.39 50.51
CA SER A 407 4.07 -27.90 49.15
C SER A 407 4.80 -28.54 47.96
N ILE A 408 4.03 -28.99 46.97
CA ILE A 408 4.54 -29.41 45.66
C ILE A 408 4.36 -28.29 44.65
N CYS A 409 5.44 -27.91 43.94
CA CYS A 409 5.44 -26.83 42.95
C CYS A 409 5.71 -27.29 41.51
N ALA A 410 6.32 -28.47 41.32
CA ALA A 410 6.55 -29.07 40.01
C ALA A 410 6.37 -30.60 40.08
N ILE A 411 5.79 -31.16 39.01
CA ILE A 411 5.56 -32.60 38.83
C ILE A 411 5.92 -32.92 37.39
N VAL A 412 6.79 -33.92 37.19
CA VAL A 412 7.09 -34.46 35.86
C VAL A 412 7.38 -35.94 35.96
N GLN A 413 7.09 -36.70 34.91
CA GLN A 413 7.43 -38.12 34.81
C GLN A 413 8.43 -38.30 33.67
N ASP A 414 9.48 -39.07 33.90
CA ASP A 414 10.44 -39.42 32.86
C ASP A 414 9.94 -40.55 31.97
N ARG A 415 10.73 -40.90 30.93
CA ARG A 415 10.38 -41.97 29.97
C ARG A 415 10.25 -43.36 30.59
N GLU A 416 10.87 -43.61 31.73
CA GLU A 416 10.80 -44.89 32.45
C GLU A 416 9.61 -44.94 33.42
N GLY A 417 8.82 -43.86 33.51
CA GLY A 417 7.67 -43.76 34.40
C GLY A 417 8.03 -43.30 35.81
N GLN A 418 9.26 -42.85 36.06
CA GLN A 418 9.72 -42.39 37.37
C GLN A 418 9.37 -40.91 37.54
N PHE A 419 8.85 -40.54 38.71
CA PHE A 419 8.41 -39.17 39.00
C PHE A 419 9.55 -38.30 39.54
N LEU A 420 9.58 -37.05 39.12
CA LEU A 420 10.33 -35.98 39.77
C LEU A 420 9.37 -34.98 40.39
N PHE A 421 9.69 -34.58 41.63
CA PHE A 421 8.91 -33.61 42.39
C PHE A 421 9.79 -32.45 42.83
N GLY A 422 9.35 -31.24 42.49
CA GLY A 422 9.87 -30.00 43.04
C GLY A 422 9.13 -29.62 44.31
N HIS A 423 9.86 -29.49 45.42
CA HIS A 423 9.31 -29.16 46.74
C HIS A 423 9.56 -27.69 47.08
N TRP A 424 8.55 -27.05 47.68
CA TRP A 424 8.59 -25.66 48.17
C TRP A 424 8.17 -25.60 49.65
N ASP A 425 8.75 -24.71 50.45
CA ASP A 425 8.35 -24.52 51.86
C ASP A 425 7.86 -23.10 52.15
N ASN A 426 6.78 -23.01 52.94
CA ASN A 426 6.14 -21.79 53.40
C ASN A 426 5.78 -21.91 54.90
N LYS A 427 6.73 -22.30 55.75
CA LYS A 427 6.52 -22.32 57.20
C LYS A 427 6.56 -20.90 57.80
N LYS A 428 5.39 -20.40 58.21
CA LYS A 428 5.29 -19.37 59.25
C LYS A 428 5.39 -20.02 60.63
N ASP A 429 6.47 -19.75 61.38
CA ASP A 429 6.51 -20.10 62.80
C ASP A 429 5.67 -19.10 63.63
N LYS A 430 4.68 -19.59 64.37
CA LYS A 430 3.86 -18.78 65.28
C LYS A 430 4.53 -18.51 66.64
N ARG A 431 5.74 -19.04 66.94
CA ARG A 431 6.32 -18.95 68.30
C ARG A 431 7.81 -18.61 68.46
N LYS A 432 8.66 -18.50 67.43
CA LYS A 432 10.09 -18.14 67.63
C LYS A 432 10.64 -17.17 66.58
N LYS A 433 11.61 -16.34 67.03
CA LYS A 433 12.32 -15.28 66.29
C LYS A 433 13.42 -15.79 65.34
N ASP A 434 13.58 -17.11 65.17
CA ASP A 434 14.54 -17.69 64.24
C ASP A 434 13.78 -18.44 63.13
N LEU A 435 13.85 -17.93 61.89
CA LEU A 435 13.31 -18.59 60.70
C LEU A 435 14.12 -19.86 60.41
N PHE A 436 13.53 -21.04 60.61
CA PHE A 436 14.01 -22.25 59.96
C PHE A 436 13.29 -22.40 58.62
N ALA A 437 13.93 -21.91 57.54
CA ALA A 437 13.57 -22.24 56.17
C ALA A 437 13.99 -23.69 55.90
N SER A 438 13.06 -24.59 55.54
CA SER A 438 13.47 -25.90 55.03
C SER A 438 14.05 -25.73 53.61
N PRO A 439 15.00 -26.58 53.19
CA PRO A 439 15.62 -26.43 51.88
C PRO A 439 14.64 -26.64 50.72
N LEU A 440 14.86 -25.91 49.62
CA LEU A 440 14.32 -26.30 48.32
C LEU A 440 14.87 -27.67 47.95
N ARG A 441 14.01 -28.59 47.53
CA ARG A 441 14.39 -29.96 47.19
C ARG A 441 13.82 -30.39 45.86
N LEU A 442 14.66 -31.02 45.05
CA LEU A 442 14.22 -31.79 43.90
C LEU A 442 14.45 -33.27 44.23
N THR A 443 13.38 -34.06 44.18
CA THR A 443 13.43 -35.49 44.49
C THR A 443 12.97 -36.31 43.31
N TYR A 444 13.66 -37.42 43.11
CA TYR A 444 13.42 -38.39 42.07
C TYR A 444 12.89 -39.67 42.73
N GLN A 445 11.71 -40.13 42.34
CA GLN A 445 11.04 -41.30 42.93
C GLN A 445 11.48 -42.58 42.21
N ARG A 446 12.05 -43.53 42.96
CA ARG A 446 12.39 -44.88 42.50
C ARG A 446 11.65 -45.91 43.35
N GLY A 447 10.51 -46.39 42.86
CA GLY A 447 9.62 -47.26 43.63
C GLY A 447 8.99 -46.53 44.82
N GLU A 448 9.15 -47.06 46.04
CA GLU A 448 8.69 -46.40 47.28
C GLU A 448 9.73 -45.42 47.86
N GLU A 449 10.96 -45.40 47.33
CA GLU A 449 12.04 -44.55 47.81
C GLU A 449 12.17 -43.26 46.99
N PHE A 450 12.62 -42.19 47.65
CA PHE A 450 12.83 -40.88 47.03
C PHE A 450 14.31 -40.50 47.16
N GLN A 451 14.99 -40.41 46.02
CA GLN A 451 16.36 -39.93 45.93
C GLN A 451 16.37 -38.41 45.79
N THR A 452 17.11 -37.71 46.65
CA THR A 452 17.24 -36.25 46.53
C THR A 452 18.37 -35.91 45.55
N ILE A 453 18.07 -35.15 44.50
CA ILE A 453 19.04 -34.74 43.46
C ILE A 453 19.51 -33.30 43.62
N PHE A 454 18.74 -32.46 44.33
CA PHE A 454 19.12 -31.09 44.67
C PHE A 454 18.57 -30.69 46.04
N VAL A 455 19.39 -29.96 46.81
CA VAL A 455 19.04 -29.36 48.10
C VAL A 455 19.66 -27.97 48.20
N LYS A 456 18.87 -26.93 48.51
CA LYS A 456 19.38 -25.59 48.85
C LYS A 456 19.02 -25.23 50.29
N ASP A 457 19.98 -25.38 51.19
CA ASP A 457 19.79 -25.28 52.66
C ASP A 457 19.30 -23.93 53.20
N LYS A 458 19.54 -22.82 52.49
CA LYS A 458 19.02 -21.48 52.85
C LYS A 458 18.70 -20.65 51.61
N THR A 459 17.47 -20.17 51.50
CA THR A 459 17.08 -19.10 50.57
C THR A 459 17.01 -17.78 51.35
N GLN A 460 17.50 -16.68 50.77
CA GLN A 460 17.29 -15.35 51.36
C GLN A 460 15.83 -14.89 51.18
N ASP A 461 15.17 -15.34 50.10
CA ASP A 461 13.76 -15.12 49.81
C ASP A 461 12.92 -16.33 50.28
N PRO A 462 11.99 -16.15 51.24
CA PRO A 462 11.10 -17.22 51.72
C PRO A 462 10.07 -17.67 50.66
N PHE A 463 9.92 -16.94 49.55
CA PHE A 463 9.03 -17.28 48.44
C PHE A 463 9.75 -17.91 47.24
N SER A 464 11.02 -18.32 47.42
CA SER A 464 11.74 -19.04 46.38
C SER A 464 11.12 -20.43 46.17
N TYR A 465 11.00 -20.90 44.93
CA TYR A 465 10.51 -22.24 44.60
C TYR A 465 11.27 -22.84 43.41
N ILE A 466 11.10 -24.14 43.16
CA ILE A 466 11.60 -24.78 41.94
C ILE A 466 10.56 -24.57 40.86
N GLY A 467 10.95 -23.91 39.77
CA GLY A 467 10.06 -23.68 38.63
C GLY A 467 9.85 -24.94 37.80
N THR A 468 9.71 -24.76 36.49
CA THR A 468 9.61 -25.88 35.53
C THR A 468 10.78 -26.85 35.67
N VAL A 469 10.45 -28.14 35.71
CA VAL A 469 11.39 -29.26 35.72
C VAL A 469 11.17 -30.09 34.46
N ILE A 470 12.25 -30.39 33.75
CA ILE A 470 12.23 -31.19 32.52
C ILE A 470 13.07 -32.45 32.75
N ALA A 471 12.49 -33.61 32.49
CA ALA A 471 13.23 -34.86 32.33
C ALA A 471 13.75 -34.96 30.88
N GLY A 472 15.05 -34.80 30.71
CA GLY A 472 15.76 -34.86 29.42
C GLY A 472 16.02 -36.29 28.94
N ARG A 473 16.96 -36.44 27.99
CA ARG A 473 17.43 -37.76 27.54
C ARG A 473 18.48 -38.29 28.51
N ASP A 474 18.64 -39.60 28.58
CA ASP A 474 19.70 -40.29 29.34
C ASP A 474 19.77 -39.92 30.84
N GLY A 475 18.63 -39.59 31.44
CA GLY A 475 18.54 -39.25 32.87
C GLY A 475 18.96 -37.81 33.21
N GLU A 476 19.18 -36.95 32.21
CA GLU A 476 19.36 -35.52 32.43
C GLU A 476 18.12 -34.86 33.02
N VAL A 477 18.32 -33.86 33.88
CA VAL A 477 17.25 -33.07 34.48
C VAL A 477 17.59 -31.59 34.35
N TYR A 478 16.65 -30.81 33.79
CA TYR A 478 16.77 -29.36 33.70
C TYR A 478 15.76 -28.70 34.64
N PHE A 479 16.17 -27.69 35.38
CA PHE A 479 15.27 -26.90 36.23
C PHE A 479 15.83 -25.51 36.49
N TYR A 480 15.01 -24.59 36.99
CA TYR A 480 15.46 -23.28 37.47
C TYR A 480 14.90 -22.97 38.85
N LEU A 481 15.48 -21.97 39.50
CA LEU A 481 15.02 -21.45 40.79
C LEU A 481 14.24 -20.17 40.54
N ALA A 482 12.96 -20.17 40.92
CA ALA A 482 12.09 -19.00 40.81
C ALA A 482 12.10 -18.21 42.12
N HIS A 483 12.03 -16.88 42.02
CA HIS A 483 12.06 -15.94 43.15
C HIS A 483 10.93 -14.92 43.01
N GLN A 484 10.24 -14.59 44.11
CA GLN A 484 9.15 -13.60 44.08
C GLN A 484 9.69 -12.17 44.24
N HIS A 485 10.77 -12.02 44.98
CA HIS A 485 11.50 -10.76 45.13
C HIS A 485 12.87 -10.88 44.49
N PHE A 486 13.03 -10.28 43.31
CA PHE A 486 14.28 -10.33 42.54
C PHE A 486 15.47 -9.82 43.37
N SER A 487 16.54 -10.60 43.41
CA SER A 487 17.78 -10.30 44.14
C SER A 487 18.98 -10.52 43.23
N ASP A 488 20.13 -9.92 43.54
CA ASP A 488 21.39 -10.04 42.77
C ASP A 488 22.03 -11.45 42.78
N ILE A 489 21.26 -12.51 43.09
CA ILE A 489 21.74 -13.89 43.33
C ILE A 489 21.05 -14.91 42.40
N ASP A 490 20.33 -14.46 41.37
CA ASP A 490 19.75 -15.33 40.36
C ASP A 490 20.88 -16.03 39.56
N LYS A 491 20.70 -17.30 39.21
CA LYS A 491 21.75 -18.14 38.57
C LYS A 491 21.28 -18.81 37.28
N GLY A 492 20.31 -18.22 36.59
CA GLY A 492 19.73 -18.80 35.38
C GLY A 492 19.07 -20.16 35.64
N PHE A 493 19.47 -21.19 34.88
CA PHE A 493 18.95 -22.56 35.03
C PHE A 493 20.06 -23.55 35.40
N ALA A 494 19.67 -24.74 35.83
CA ALA A 494 20.55 -25.83 36.18
C ALA A 494 20.29 -27.07 35.33
N ARG A 495 21.36 -27.78 34.98
CA ARG A 495 21.36 -29.14 34.43
C ARG A 495 21.95 -30.08 35.47
N TRP A 496 21.28 -31.18 35.75
CA TRP A 496 21.81 -32.30 36.50
C TRP A 496 21.90 -33.52 35.59
N HIS A 497 23.01 -34.25 35.69
CA HIS A 497 23.19 -35.56 35.05
C HIS A 497 23.80 -36.53 36.07
N PRO A 498 23.44 -37.82 36.08
CA PRO A 498 23.99 -38.79 37.03
C PRO A 498 25.52 -38.87 37.04
N GLU A 499 26.17 -38.70 35.89
CA GLU A 499 27.62 -38.78 35.75
C GLU A 499 28.33 -37.42 35.92
N ASP A 500 27.73 -36.32 35.43
CA ASP A 500 28.37 -34.99 35.42
C ASP A 500 28.04 -34.17 36.68
N GLY A 501 27.05 -34.60 37.45
CA GLY A 501 26.52 -33.85 38.58
C GLY A 501 25.73 -32.61 38.15
N LEU A 502 25.69 -31.62 39.04
CA LEU A 502 24.90 -30.40 38.89
C LEU A 502 25.76 -29.25 38.32
N LYS A 503 25.27 -28.61 37.25
CA LYS A 503 25.87 -27.40 36.67
C LYS A 503 24.81 -26.31 36.48
N PHE A 504 25.15 -25.07 36.83
CA PHE A 504 24.33 -23.89 36.56
C PHE A 504 24.80 -23.19 35.29
N TYR A 505 23.87 -22.55 34.59
CA TYR A 505 24.08 -21.74 33.41
C TYR A 505 23.43 -20.38 33.62
N GLY A 506 24.24 -19.32 33.57
CA GLY A 506 23.78 -17.95 33.75
C GLY A 506 24.31 -17.00 32.67
N VAL A 507 24.23 -15.69 32.95
CA VAL A 507 24.71 -14.64 32.02
C VAL A 507 26.20 -14.79 31.70
N GLU A 508 27.00 -15.26 32.67
CA GLU A 508 28.42 -15.55 32.47
C GLU A 508 28.67 -16.67 31.43
N ASP A 509 27.71 -17.57 31.23
CA ASP A 509 27.77 -18.66 30.25
C ASP A 509 27.18 -18.27 28.88
N GLY A 510 26.64 -17.06 28.75
CA GLY A 510 26.01 -16.54 27.53
C GLY A 510 24.47 -16.49 27.55
N LEU A 511 23.83 -16.76 28.68
CA LEU A 511 22.39 -16.52 28.84
C LEU A 511 22.10 -15.01 28.79
N ILE A 512 20.95 -14.60 28.24
CA ILE A 512 20.61 -13.17 28.13
C ILE A 512 20.26 -12.52 29.47
N ASP A 513 19.71 -13.30 30.41
CA ASP A 513 19.26 -12.83 31.73
C ASP A 513 19.15 -14.02 32.69
N ASP A 514 19.67 -13.88 33.91
CA ASP A 514 19.63 -14.91 34.95
C ASP A 514 18.21 -15.16 35.50
N ARG A 515 17.27 -14.24 35.25
CA ARG A 515 15.87 -14.32 35.71
C ARG A 515 15.04 -15.20 34.78
N VAL A 516 15.17 -16.51 34.96
CA VAL A 516 14.40 -17.52 34.20
C VAL A 516 12.96 -17.59 34.68
N SER A 517 12.03 -17.67 33.74
CA SER A 517 10.58 -17.75 33.98
C SER A 517 9.97 -19.06 33.50
N ASP A 518 10.53 -19.71 32.48
CA ASP A 518 10.12 -21.04 32.02
C ASP A 518 11.25 -21.73 31.22
N LEU A 519 11.15 -23.04 31.07
CA LEU A 519 12.07 -23.87 30.28
C LEU A 519 11.25 -24.78 29.35
N LEU A 520 11.75 -25.00 28.13
CA LEU A 520 11.18 -25.96 27.20
C LEU A 520 12.29 -26.69 26.43
N LEU A 521 12.24 -28.03 26.41
CA LEU A 521 13.12 -28.84 25.59
C LEU A 521 12.36 -29.23 24.32
N ASP A 522 12.78 -28.71 23.17
CA ASP A 522 12.08 -28.95 21.91
C ASP A 522 12.32 -30.37 21.36
N ARG A 523 11.54 -30.76 20.34
CA ARG A 523 11.70 -32.08 19.68
C ARG A 523 13.08 -32.32 19.05
N HIS A 524 13.80 -31.25 18.72
CA HIS A 524 15.14 -31.29 18.13
C HIS A 524 16.25 -31.43 19.19
N GLY A 525 15.92 -31.26 20.47
CA GLY A 525 16.83 -31.34 21.60
C GLY A 525 17.45 -30.01 22.01
N ASN A 526 16.97 -28.88 21.49
CA ASN A 526 17.39 -27.56 21.98
C ASN A 526 16.61 -27.18 23.22
N LEU A 527 17.29 -26.58 24.18
CA LEU A 527 16.68 -26.04 25.38
C LEU A 527 16.36 -24.56 25.19
N TRP A 528 15.07 -24.25 25.10
CA TRP A 528 14.55 -22.89 25.11
C TRP A 528 14.36 -22.41 26.54
N VAL A 529 14.84 -21.18 26.80
CA VAL A 529 14.88 -20.55 28.11
C VAL A 529 14.14 -19.23 28.02
N ALA A 530 12.98 -19.13 28.69
CA ALA A 530 12.24 -17.88 28.84
C ALA A 530 12.83 -17.09 29.99
N THR A 531 13.17 -15.82 29.75
CA THR A 531 13.73 -14.93 30.76
C THR A 531 12.98 -13.60 30.83
N GLN A 532 13.35 -12.73 31.77
CA GLN A 532 12.83 -11.36 31.80
C GLN A 532 13.48 -10.41 30.78
N GLY A 533 14.64 -10.81 30.24
CA GLY A 533 15.42 -10.03 29.28
C GLY A 533 15.22 -10.46 27.83
N GLY A 534 14.60 -11.61 27.59
CA GLY A 534 14.30 -12.15 26.26
C GLY A 534 14.20 -13.67 26.24
N LEU A 535 14.26 -14.23 25.04
CA LEU A 535 14.30 -15.67 24.79
C LEU A 535 15.74 -16.10 24.56
N ALA A 536 16.13 -17.27 25.07
CA ALA A 536 17.38 -17.90 24.67
C ALA A 536 17.14 -19.34 24.19
N CYS A 537 17.88 -19.77 23.18
CA CYS A 537 17.93 -21.13 22.68
C CYS A 537 19.33 -21.69 22.91
N PHE A 538 19.42 -22.79 23.64
CA PHE A 538 20.67 -23.47 23.99
C PHE A 538 20.74 -24.83 23.29
N ASN A 539 21.71 -24.99 22.39
CA ASN A 539 21.91 -26.23 21.64
C ASN A 539 22.82 -27.25 22.37
N GLY A 540 23.10 -27.04 23.65
CA GLY A 540 24.07 -27.82 24.44
C GLY A 540 25.48 -27.20 24.48
N SER A 541 25.79 -26.23 23.62
CA SER A 541 27.11 -25.60 23.55
C SER A 541 27.07 -24.07 23.52
N THR A 542 26.12 -23.47 22.80
CA THR A 542 26.03 -22.02 22.57
C THR A 542 24.60 -21.53 22.77
N PHE A 543 24.47 -20.26 23.17
CA PHE A 543 23.19 -19.55 23.25
C PHE A 543 22.95 -18.71 22.01
N GLN A 544 21.74 -18.79 21.47
CA GLN A 544 21.16 -17.80 20.56
C GLN A 544 20.07 -17.05 21.30
N THR A 545 20.06 -15.72 21.25
CA THR A 545 19.15 -14.89 22.05
C THR A 545 18.25 -14.04 21.17
N PHE A 546 17.01 -13.80 21.61
CA PHE A 546 16.02 -12.99 20.92
C PHE A 546 15.35 -11.99 21.87
N THR A 547 15.14 -10.78 21.40
CA THR A 547 14.62 -9.64 22.15
C THR A 547 13.51 -8.91 21.37
N THR A 548 13.04 -7.77 21.89
CA THR A 548 12.16 -6.84 21.18
C THR A 548 12.77 -6.33 19.87
N GLU A 549 14.10 -6.31 19.73
CA GLU A 549 14.76 -5.94 18.47
C GLU A 549 14.54 -6.99 17.37
N ASP A 550 14.33 -8.26 17.76
CA ASP A 550 14.08 -9.38 16.87
C ASP A 550 12.58 -9.58 16.55
N GLY A 551 11.71 -8.76 17.14
CA GLY A 551 10.27 -8.76 16.86
C GLY A 551 9.38 -9.25 17.99
N LEU A 552 9.93 -9.56 19.18
CA LEU A 552 9.11 -9.82 20.36
C LEU A 552 8.34 -8.56 20.80
N PRO A 553 7.09 -8.67 21.27
CA PRO A 553 6.33 -7.53 21.79
C PRO A 553 6.78 -7.10 23.19
N SER A 554 7.48 -7.97 23.91
CA SER A 554 8.06 -7.72 25.23
C SER A 554 9.23 -8.67 25.47
N ASN A 555 10.29 -8.16 26.11
CA ASN A 555 11.42 -8.98 26.56
C ASN A 555 11.06 -9.88 27.75
N ARG A 556 9.97 -9.57 28.48
CA ARG A 556 9.52 -10.42 29.59
C ARG A 556 8.68 -11.57 29.08
N ILE A 557 9.31 -12.73 28.98
CA ILE A 557 8.68 -14.00 28.57
C ILE A 557 8.25 -14.76 29.82
N ARG A 558 7.00 -15.21 29.84
CA ARG A 558 6.33 -15.83 30.98
C ARG A 558 6.22 -17.35 30.87
N CYS A 559 5.98 -17.85 29.66
CA CYS A 559 5.89 -19.28 29.41
C CYS A 559 6.28 -19.64 27.97
N LEU A 560 6.63 -20.90 27.78
CA LEU A 560 6.95 -21.50 26.49
C LEU A 560 6.07 -22.70 26.23
N PHE A 561 5.70 -22.90 24.97
CA PHE A 561 4.96 -24.06 24.51
C PHE A 561 5.39 -24.41 23.08
N GLU A 562 5.54 -25.69 22.76
CA GLU A 562 5.83 -26.15 21.40
C GLU A 562 4.59 -26.82 20.83
N ASP A 563 4.08 -26.33 19.70
CA ASP A 563 2.90 -26.91 19.07
C ASP A 563 3.20 -28.22 18.33
N ARG A 564 2.17 -28.91 17.85
CA ARG A 564 2.33 -30.17 17.12
C ARG A 564 3.16 -30.05 15.85
N LYS A 565 3.20 -28.88 15.21
CA LYS A 565 3.99 -28.61 14.01
C LYS A 565 5.47 -28.35 14.33
N GLY A 566 5.81 -28.09 15.58
CA GLY A 566 7.16 -27.75 16.03
C GLY A 566 7.44 -26.26 16.06
N HIS A 567 6.39 -25.44 15.95
CA HIS A 567 6.52 -24.00 16.16
C HIS A 567 6.48 -23.69 17.65
N LEU A 568 7.20 -22.64 18.03
CA LEU A 568 7.27 -22.17 19.39
C LEU A 568 6.20 -21.11 19.65
N TRP A 569 5.52 -21.25 20.76
CA TRP A 569 4.54 -20.31 21.28
C TRP A 569 5.04 -19.74 22.58
N LEU A 570 5.00 -18.41 22.71
CA LEU A 570 5.50 -17.69 23.88
C LEU A 570 4.40 -16.87 24.51
N GLY A 571 4.23 -17.03 25.82
CA GLY A 571 3.44 -16.09 26.60
C GLY A 571 4.33 -14.93 27.04
N THR A 572 3.92 -13.69 26.79
CA THR A 572 4.67 -12.49 27.17
C THR A 572 3.76 -11.50 27.91
N ASP A 573 4.36 -10.47 28.53
CA ASP A 573 3.59 -9.34 29.08
C ASP A 573 2.82 -8.55 27.98
N GLY A 574 3.21 -8.71 26.71
CA GLY A 574 2.60 -8.07 25.54
C GLY A 574 1.58 -8.94 24.78
N GLY A 575 1.25 -10.13 25.31
CA GLY A 575 0.34 -11.09 24.69
C GLY A 575 1.03 -12.40 24.28
N ALA A 576 0.33 -13.21 23.47
CA ALA A 576 0.88 -14.45 22.91
C ALA A 576 1.69 -14.18 21.64
N VAL A 577 2.77 -14.91 21.46
CA VAL A 577 3.65 -14.84 20.28
C VAL A 577 3.77 -16.22 19.66
N HIS A 578 3.66 -16.28 18.34
CA HIS A 578 3.86 -17.48 17.52
C HIS A 578 5.17 -17.33 16.74
N TYR A 579 6.02 -18.36 16.78
CA TYR A 579 7.35 -18.40 16.16
C TYR A 579 7.53 -19.69 15.36
N ASP A 580 7.66 -19.58 14.04
CA ASP A 580 7.83 -20.72 13.13
C ASP A 580 9.28 -21.19 12.96
N GLY A 581 10.22 -20.62 13.72
CA GLY A 581 11.66 -20.85 13.55
C GLY A 581 12.36 -19.74 12.75
N GLN A 582 11.61 -18.82 12.16
CA GLN A 582 12.16 -17.66 11.43
C GLN A 582 11.52 -16.34 11.85
N LEU A 583 10.20 -16.32 12.03
CA LEU A 583 9.41 -15.10 12.21
C LEU A 583 8.62 -15.11 13.51
N PHE A 584 8.68 -14.00 14.24
CA PHE A 584 7.79 -13.75 15.38
C PHE A 584 6.55 -12.98 14.94
N GLN A 585 5.37 -13.56 15.18
CA GLN A 585 4.09 -12.85 15.09
C GLN A 585 3.39 -12.76 16.44
N THR A 586 2.89 -11.57 16.76
CA THR A 586 2.16 -11.33 18.01
C THR A 586 0.66 -11.40 17.77
N ILE A 587 -0.03 -12.22 18.56
CA ILE A 587 -1.48 -12.30 18.56
C ILE A 587 -2.01 -11.25 19.54
N LYS A 588 -2.34 -10.08 18.98
CA LYS A 588 -2.88 -8.95 19.73
C LYS A 588 -4.39 -9.03 19.79
N SER A 589 -4.93 -8.90 21.01
CA SER A 589 -6.34 -8.67 21.25
C SER A 589 -6.50 -7.88 22.54
N PRO A 590 -7.48 -6.98 22.66
CA PRO A 590 -7.80 -6.32 23.93
C PRO A 590 -8.09 -7.30 25.08
N HIS A 591 -8.44 -8.55 24.73
CA HIS A 591 -8.77 -9.61 25.67
C HIS A 591 -7.59 -10.55 26.00
N ILE A 592 -6.47 -10.43 25.27
CA ILE A 592 -5.25 -11.19 25.53
C ILE A 592 -4.27 -10.26 26.23
N GLY A 593 -4.31 -10.28 27.57
CA GLY A 593 -3.33 -9.61 28.42
C GLY A 593 -2.03 -10.41 28.54
N PRO A 594 -1.24 -10.19 29.61
CA PRO A 594 -0.08 -11.02 29.92
C PRO A 594 -0.47 -12.50 29.95
N VAL A 595 0.17 -13.30 29.09
CA VAL A 595 -0.11 -14.74 28.94
C VAL A 595 0.85 -15.52 29.82
N LEU A 596 0.30 -16.24 30.80
CA LEU A 596 1.05 -16.96 31.83
C LEU A 596 1.23 -18.44 31.51
N LYS A 597 0.27 -19.05 30.80
CA LYS A 597 0.36 -20.44 30.29
C LYS A 597 -0.33 -20.61 28.95
N ILE A 598 0.18 -21.56 28.16
CA ILE A 598 -0.31 -21.90 26.82
C ILE A 598 -0.52 -23.42 26.76
N LEU A 599 -1.60 -23.84 26.10
CA LEU A 599 -1.91 -25.23 25.76
C LEU A 599 -2.50 -25.30 24.35
N GLU A 600 -2.04 -26.23 23.51
CA GLU A 600 -2.75 -26.65 22.29
C GLU A 600 -3.60 -27.90 22.59
N ASP A 601 -4.92 -27.82 22.39
CA ASP A 601 -5.82 -28.96 22.58
C ASP A 601 -5.80 -29.96 21.42
N ARG A 602 -6.45 -31.10 21.59
CA ARG A 602 -6.63 -32.16 20.57
C ARG A 602 -7.18 -31.68 19.23
N ASP A 603 -8.01 -30.64 19.24
CA ASP A 603 -8.63 -30.07 18.04
C ASP A 603 -7.76 -29.00 17.37
N GLY A 604 -6.60 -28.66 17.95
CA GLY A 604 -5.67 -27.65 17.45
C GLY A 604 -6.02 -26.22 17.87
N ALA A 605 -6.93 -26.05 18.84
CA ALA A 605 -7.19 -24.76 19.45
C ALA A 605 -6.18 -24.49 20.57
N PHE A 606 -5.74 -23.25 20.66
CA PHE A 606 -4.84 -22.79 21.71
C PHE A 606 -5.64 -22.22 22.88
N TYR A 607 -5.14 -22.40 24.09
CA TYR A 607 -5.70 -21.80 25.29
C TYR A 607 -4.61 -20.98 25.97
N PHE A 608 -4.89 -19.70 26.18
CA PHE A 608 -4.02 -18.76 26.86
C PHE A 608 -4.59 -18.47 28.25
N GLY A 609 -3.88 -18.88 29.28
CA GLY A 609 -4.17 -18.49 30.65
C GLY A 609 -3.59 -17.12 30.92
N THR A 610 -4.44 -16.14 31.25
CA THR A 610 -3.99 -14.77 31.46
C THR A 610 -3.82 -14.43 32.95
N ALA A 611 -3.11 -13.34 33.21
CA ALA A 611 -2.98 -12.78 34.56
C ALA A 611 -4.31 -12.26 35.18
N GLN A 612 -5.40 -12.21 34.41
CA GLN A 612 -6.71 -11.74 34.87
C GLN A 612 -7.66 -12.91 35.22
N ASN A 613 -7.12 -14.12 35.39
CA ASN A 613 -7.91 -15.35 35.58
C ASN A 613 -8.91 -15.61 34.45
N THR A 614 -8.57 -15.19 33.23
CA THR A 614 -9.34 -15.51 32.02
C THR A 614 -8.60 -16.56 31.20
N LEU A 615 -9.33 -17.56 30.74
CA LEU A 615 -8.83 -18.50 29.74
C LEU A 615 -9.33 -18.02 28.38
N VAL A 616 -8.41 -17.67 27.50
CA VAL A 616 -8.72 -17.26 26.14
C VAL A 616 -8.47 -18.43 25.22
N ARG A 617 -9.53 -18.95 24.59
CA ARG A 617 -9.38 -19.91 23.50
C ARG A 617 -9.10 -19.15 22.21
N TYR A 618 -8.01 -19.50 21.55
CA TYR A 618 -7.59 -18.99 20.25
C TYR A 618 -7.63 -20.10 19.21
N ARG A 619 -8.23 -19.83 18.04
CA ARG A 619 -8.20 -20.75 16.90
C ARG A 619 -7.46 -20.08 15.77
N LEU A 620 -6.44 -20.77 15.27
CA LEU A 620 -5.70 -20.34 14.09
C LEU A 620 -6.64 -20.23 12.90
N TRP A 621 -6.58 -19.10 12.22
CA TRP A 621 -7.31 -18.88 10.99
C TRP A 621 -6.49 -19.38 9.80
N GLN A 622 -7.12 -19.95 8.78
CA GLN A 622 -6.43 -20.44 7.56
C GLN A 622 -6.74 -19.60 6.32
N THR A 623 -7.56 -18.56 6.43
CA THR A 623 -7.80 -17.66 5.29
C THR A 623 -6.56 -16.81 5.07
N THR A 624 -6.00 -16.86 3.87
CA THR A 624 -4.82 -16.08 3.52
C THR A 624 -5.16 -14.59 3.39
N PRO A 625 -4.26 -13.67 3.82
CA PRO A 625 -4.46 -12.25 3.62
C PRO A 625 -4.43 -11.91 2.12
N LYS A 626 -5.12 -10.84 1.72
CA LYS A 626 -4.95 -10.28 0.35
C LYS A 626 -3.78 -9.30 0.36
N ILE A 627 -3.01 -9.24 -0.73
CA ILE A 627 -1.99 -8.21 -0.92
C ILE A 627 -2.24 -7.46 -2.22
N ARG A 628 -1.95 -6.16 -2.22
CA ARG A 628 -2.08 -5.30 -3.38
C ARG A 628 -0.85 -4.44 -3.56
N LEU A 629 -0.37 -4.38 -4.79
CA LEU A 629 0.52 -3.33 -5.24
C LEU A 629 -0.34 -2.10 -5.52
N LEU A 630 -0.02 -1.00 -4.85
CA LEU A 630 -0.80 0.24 -4.93
C LEU A 630 -0.29 1.12 -6.07
N GLN A 631 1.03 1.30 -6.14
CA GLN A 631 1.69 2.15 -7.12
C GLN A 631 3.18 1.84 -7.20
N VAL A 632 3.77 2.19 -8.33
CA VAL A 632 5.24 2.28 -8.49
C VAL A 632 5.59 3.75 -8.68
N VAL A 633 6.58 4.25 -7.93
CA VAL A 633 7.01 5.65 -7.99
C VAL A 633 8.46 5.71 -8.44
N ALA A 634 8.71 6.37 -9.57
CA ALA A 634 10.04 6.61 -10.12
C ALA A 634 10.15 8.10 -10.54
N ASP A 635 10.30 8.38 -11.84
CA ASP A 635 10.16 9.74 -12.41
C ASP A 635 8.72 10.27 -12.31
N GLN A 636 7.75 9.36 -12.37
CA GLN A 636 6.33 9.60 -12.20
C GLN A 636 5.71 8.55 -11.27
N VAL A 637 4.42 8.73 -11.00
CA VAL A 637 3.61 7.76 -10.24
C VAL A 637 2.86 6.89 -11.25
N TYR A 638 3.16 5.61 -11.26
CA TYR A 638 2.48 4.59 -12.05
C TYR A 638 1.41 3.93 -11.17
N GLU A 639 0.15 4.31 -11.39
CA GLU A 639 -1.00 3.66 -10.77
C GLU A 639 -1.53 2.50 -11.63
N ASN A 640 -1.33 2.55 -12.96
CA ASN A 640 -1.55 1.41 -13.84
C ASN A 640 -0.30 0.52 -13.85
N LEU A 641 -0.45 -0.70 -13.32
CA LEU A 641 0.64 -1.65 -13.12
C LEU A 641 0.70 -2.75 -14.19
N GLU A 642 -0.05 -2.61 -15.30
CA GLU A 642 0.01 -3.56 -16.42
C GLU A 642 1.33 -3.44 -17.21
N GLU A 643 1.85 -2.23 -17.39
CA GLU A 643 3.09 -1.97 -18.12
C GLU A 643 3.84 -0.80 -17.47
N VAL A 644 4.94 -1.11 -16.77
CA VAL A 644 5.79 -0.10 -16.10
C VAL A 644 7.13 -0.05 -16.83
N VAL A 645 7.30 0.96 -17.67
CA VAL A 645 8.58 1.24 -18.35
C VAL A 645 9.29 2.36 -17.62
N LEU A 646 10.53 2.07 -17.21
CA LEU A 646 11.39 2.95 -16.43
C LEU A 646 12.60 3.36 -17.26
N SER A 647 13.14 4.54 -16.99
CA SER A 647 14.38 4.99 -17.64
C SER A 647 15.58 4.67 -16.76
N THR A 648 16.71 4.33 -17.37
CA THR A 648 18.03 4.30 -16.69
C THR A 648 18.41 5.60 -15.97
N THR A 649 17.75 6.71 -16.27
CA THR A 649 17.93 7.99 -15.54
C THR A 649 17.28 8.00 -14.16
N ASP A 650 16.38 7.05 -13.90
CA ASP A 650 15.59 7.00 -12.68
C ASP A 650 16.43 6.38 -11.56
N GLN A 651 17.03 7.26 -10.75
CA GLN A 651 17.96 6.87 -9.68
C GLN A 651 17.29 6.05 -8.56
N GLN A 652 15.96 6.07 -8.49
CA GLN A 652 15.22 5.36 -7.46
C GLN A 652 13.84 4.94 -7.97
N VAL A 653 13.48 3.69 -7.69
CA VAL A 653 12.16 3.11 -7.94
C VAL A 653 11.60 2.64 -6.62
N ILE A 654 10.39 3.08 -6.26
CA ILE A 654 9.70 2.75 -5.01
C ILE A 654 8.46 1.93 -5.34
N PHE A 655 8.31 0.78 -4.70
CA PHE A 655 7.11 -0.03 -4.76
C PHE A 655 6.31 0.19 -3.49
N GLU A 656 5.04 0.59 -3.63
CA GLU A 656 4.11 0.70 -2.51
C GLU A 656 3.09 -0.42 -2.57
N TYR A 657 2.92 -1.14 -1.46
CA TYR A 657 2.00 -2.26 -1.35
C TYR A 657 1.31 -2.31 0.01
N LYS A 658 0.13 -2.91 0.07
CA LYS A 658 -0.64 -3.06 1.31
C LYS A 658 -1.28 -4.44 1.36
N GLY A 659 -1.08 -5.12 2.49
CA GLY A 659 -1.80 -6.32 2.88
C GLY A 659 -3.13 -5.94 3.53
N MET A 660 -4.17 -6.71 3.26
CA MET A 660 -5.52 -6.49 3.77
C MET A 660 -6.04 -7.74 4.45
N SER A 661 -6.24 -7.61 5.76
CA SER A 661 -6.94 -8.57 6.61
C SER A 661 -7.83 -7.82 7.61
N PHE A 662 -8.95 -8.42 7.99
CA PHE A 662 -9.83 -7.89 9.03
C PHE A 662 -9.43 -8.38 10.43
N SER A 663 -8.69 -9.50 10.49
CA SER A 663 -8.12 -10.07 11.71
C SER A 663 -6.72 -9.53 12.05
N THR A 664 -5.94 -9.12 11.04
CA THR A 664 -4.59 -8.58 11.22
C THR A 664 -4.51 -7.13 10.77
N HIS A 665 -4.20 -6.23 11.71
CA HIS A 665 -4.00 -4.82 11.41
C HIS A 665 -2.82 -4.64 10.43
N PRO A 666 -2.89 -3.76 9.41
CA PRO A 666 -1.80 -3.63 8.42
C PRO A 666 -0.42 -3.27 8.98
N ARG A 667 -0.37 -2.59 10.13
CA ARG A 667 0.87 -2.31 10.88
C ARG A 667 1.52 -3.56 11.50
N ASP A 668 0.74 -4.59 11.78
CA ASP A 668 1.20 -5.86 12.33
C ASP A 668 1.43 -6.93 11.23
N MET A 669 1.00 -6.63 10.00
CA MET A 669 1.25 -7.46 8.82
C MET A 669 2.74 -7.45 8.46
N LEU A 670 3.29 -8.64 8.18
CA LEU A 670 4.65 -8.81 7.67
C LEU A 670 4.62 -8.93 6.14
N TYR A 671 5.72 -8.53 5.50
CA TYR A 671 5.87 -8.62 4.06
C TYR A 671 7.23 -9.19 3.69
N VAL A 672 7.22 -10.14 2.76
CA VAL A 672 8.44 -10.60 2.07
C VAL A 672 8.34 -10.17 0.62
N TYR A 673 9.44 -9.69 0.06
CA TYR A 673 9.50 -9.21 -1.31
C TYR A 673 10.80 -9.61 -1.99
N ARG A 674 10.81 -9.57 -3.32
CA ARG A 674 12.01 -9.68 -4.14
C ARG A 674 11.81 -8.99 -5.48
N LEU A 675 12.89 -8.51 -6.08
CA LEU A 675 12.95 -8.09 -7.46
C LEU A 675 13.65 -9.19 -8.27
N GLU A 676 12.86 -10.04 -8.93
CA GLU A 676 13.38 -11.11 -9.77
C GLU A 676 14.18 -10.52 -10.94
N GLY A 677 15.41 -11.01 -11.12
CA GLY A 677 16.41 -10.43 -12.03
C GLY A 677 17.44 -9.53 -11.35
N TYR A 678 17.22 -9.13 -10.09
CA TYR A 678 18.15 -8.33 -9.29
C TYR A 678 18.50 -9.00 -7.95
N ASP A 679 17.50 -9.42 -7.19
CA ASP A 679 17.71 -10.09 -5.91
C ASP A 679 18.02 -11.59 -6.09
N PRO A 680 18.97 -12.15 -5.32
CA PRO A 680 19.27 -13.58 -5.38
C PRO A 680 18.19 -14.45 -4.69
N ASP A 681 17.49 -13.91 -3.68
CA ASP A 681 16.42 -14.58 -2.94
C ASP A 681 15.45 -13.56 -2.33
N TRP A 682 14.39 -14.03 -1.66
CA TRP A 682 13.44 -13.20 -0.92
C TRP A 682 14.14 -12.41 0.20
N GLN A 683 13.80 -11.13 0.27
CA GLN A 683 14.26 -10.25 1.34
C GLN A 683 13.61 -10.66 2.67
N PRO A 684 14.31 -10.47 3.82
CA PRO A 684 13.77 -10.79 5.14
C PRO A 684 12.43 -10.10 5.40
N ALA A 685 11.53 -10.79 6.10
CA ALA A 685 10.20 -10.26 6.36
C ALA A 685 10.27 -8.95 7.14
N ALA A 686 9.54 -7.93 6.68
CA ALA A 686 9.50 -6.62 7.31
C ALA A 686 8.07 -6.07 7.35
N ARG A 687 7.77 -5.21 8.33
CA ARG A 687 6.47 -4.51 8.45
C ARG A 687 6.35 -3.26 7.55
N LYS A 688 7.26 -3.10 6.59
CA LYS A 688 7.30 -1.94 5.69
C LYS A 688 6.39 -2.18 4.50
N THR A 689 5.51 -1.22 4.23
CA THR A 689 4.60 -1.17 3.06
C THR A 689 5.23 -0.51 1.83
N ARG A 690 6.50 -0.10 1.94
CA ARG A 690 7.26 0.56 0.88
C ARG A 690 8.66 -0.02 0.82
N THR A 691 9.10 -0.40 -0.37
CA THR A 691 10.48 -0.79 -0.64
C THR A 691 11.01 -0.04 -1.84
N TYR A 692 12.33 0.10 -1.95
CA TYR A 692 12.94 0.83 -3.05
C TYR A 692 14.23 0.17 -3.54
N TYR A 693 14.45 0.32 -4.85
CA TYR A 693 15.69 -0.05 -5.53
C TYR A 693 16.31 1.21 -6.10
N ARG A 694 17.64 1.21 -6.26
CA ARG A 694 18.40 2.34 -6.81
C ARG A 694 19.21 1.87 -7.99
N ASP A 695 19.37 2.77 -8.95
CA ASP A 695 20.27 2.60 -10.09
C ASP A 695 20.10 1.23 -10.79
N LEU A 696 18.84 0.83 -11.05
CA LEU A 696 18.55 -0.45 -11.69
C LEU A 696 19.18 -0.50 -13.09
N PRO A 697 19.97 -1.55 -13.41
CA PRO A 697 20.52 -1.72 -14.76
C PRO A 697 19.41 -1.89 -15.81
N PRO A 698 19.69 -1.63 -17.10
CA PRO A 698 18.76 -1.97 -18.18
C PRO A 698 18.41 -3.46 -18.16
N GLY A 699 17.13 -3.78 -18.34
CA GLY A 699 16.63 -5.15 -18.34
C GLY A 699 15.20 -5.26 -17.86
N ASP A 700 14.65 -6.47 -17.98
CA ASP A 700 13.31 -6.80 -17.51
C ASP A 700 13.38 -7.42 -16.11
N TYR A 701 12.57 -6.91 -15.21
CA TYR A 701 12.47 -7.40 -13.84
C TYR A 701 11.01 -7.67 -13.47
N THR A 702 10.82 -8.52 -12.47
CA THR A 702 9.49 -8.72 -11.88
C THR A 702 9.57 -8.49 -10.38
N PHE A 703 8.91 -7.43 -9.91
CA PHE A 703 8.77 -7.21 -8.49
C PHE A 703 7.68 -8.14 -7.95
N GLN A 704 7.97 -8.89 -6.90
CA GLN A 704 7.06 -9.83 -6.26
C GLN A 704 6.99 -9.54 -4.76
N VAL A 705 5.78 -9.59 -4.19
CA VAL A 705 5.56 -9.38 -2.77
C VAL A 705 4.45 -10.30 -2.25
N LYS A 706 4.62 -10.77 -1.01
CA LYS A 706 3.61 -11.51 -0.23
C LYS A 706 3.36 -10.82 1.09
N ALA A 707 2.11 -10.85 1.56
CA ALA A 707 1.74 -10.48 2.92
C ALA A 707 1.70 -11.73 3.81
N ILE A 708 2.02 -11.57 5.08
CA ILE A 708 2.03 -12.62 6.10
C ILE A 708 1.25 -12.09 7.31
N ASP A 709 0.14 -12.74 7.63
CA ASP A 709 -0.75 -12.31 8.71
C ASP A 709 -0.26 -12.73 10.11
N ARG A 710 -1.06 -12.46 11.16
CA ARG A 710 -0.72 -12.80 12.55
C ARG A 710 -0.65 -14.31 12.82
N ASP A 711 -1.26 -15.13 11.97
CA ASP A 711 -1.31 -16.59 12.07
C ASP A 711 -0.26 -17.28 11.19
N LEU A 712 0.62 -16.48 10.55
CA LEU A 712 1.65 -16.91 9.61
C LEU A 712 1.07 -17.50 8.31
N ASN A 713 -0.13 -17.06 7.90
CA ASN A 713 -0.65 -17.36 6.57
C ASN A 713 -0.05 -16.40 5.54
N TYR A 714 0.47 -16.97 4.46
CA TYR A 714 1.02 -16.22 3.34
C TYR A 714 -0.06 -15.92 2.31
N SER A 715 -0.09 -14.69 1.80
CA SER A 715 -0.92 -14.34 0.65
C SER A 715 -0.44 -15.03 -0.63
N GLU A 716 -1.28 -15.00 -1.65
CA GLU A 716 -0.82 -15.15 -3.03
C GLU A 716 0.18 -14.03 -3.39
N ILE A 717 1.01 -14.27 -4.40
CA ILE A 717 2.02 -13.30 -4.85
C ILE A 717 1.31 -12.17 -5.61
N ALA A 718 1.49 -10.93 -5.16
CA ALA A 718 1.26 -9.77 -6.03
C ALA A 718 2.55 -9.45 -6.78
N GLN A 719 2.45 -9.19 -8.08
CA GLN A 719 3.60 -8.91 -8.91
C GLN A 719 3.33 -7.80 -9.93
N VAL A 720 4.40 -7.10 -10.30
CA VAL A 720 4.40 -6.11 -11.39
C VAL A 720 5.65 -6.34 -12.24
N GLN A 721 5.46 -6.33 -13.56
CA GLN A 721 6.56 -6.39 -14.51
C GLN A 721 7.08 -4.99 -14.77
N LEU A 722 8.40 -4.85 -14.82
CA LEU A 722 9.06 -3.60 -15.13
C LEU A 722 10.14 -3.82 -16.18
N SER A 723 10.20 -2.92 -17.16
CA SER A 723 11.29 -2.87 -18.13
C SER A 723 12.08 -1.59 -17.91
N VAL A 724 13.37 -1.73 -17.64
CA VAL A 724 14.29 -0.59 -17.49
C VAL A 724 14.98 -0.40 -18.83
N GLU A 725 14.65 0.70 -19.51
CA GLU A 725 15.19 1.04 -20.82
C GLU A 725 16.23 2.17 -20.72
N PRO A 726 17.28 2.15 -21.56
CA PRO A 726 18.14 3.32 -21.75
C PRO A 726 17.31 4.53 -22.18
N ASP A 727 17.57 5.73 -21.64
CA ASP A 727 16.82 6.94 -22.05
C ASP A 727 16.94 7.12 -23.58
N PRO A 728 15.83 7.14 -24.35
CA PRO A 728 15.86 7.34 -25.80
C PRO A 728 16.39 8.72 -26.19
N ARG A 729 16.51 9.67 -25.26
CA ARG A 729 17.26 10.92 -25.46
C ARG A 729 18.76 10.69 -25.39
N ILE A 730 19.26 9.76 -24.58
CA ILE A 730 20.68 9.39 -24.58
C ILE A 730 20.98 8.56 -25.82
N GLU A 731 20.16 7.59 -26.20
CA GLU A 731 20.34 6.88 -27.49
C GLU A 731 20.14 7.80 -28.68
N GLY A 732 19.16 8.70 -28.64
CA GLY A 732 18.90 9.71 -29.66
C GLY A 732 19.99 10.76 -29.75
N LEU A 733 20.50 11.30 -28.63
CA LEU A 733 21.66 12.19 -28.64
C LEU A 733 22.91 11.45 -29.08
N THR A 734 23.15 10.22 -28.65
CA THR A 734 24.35 9.46 -29.03
C THR A 734 24.27 9.03 -30.50
N ALA A 735 23.09 8.67 -31.01
CA ALA A 735 22.86 8.36 -32.42
C ALA A 735 22.90 9.61 -33.30
N THR A 736 22.34 10.76 -32.86
CA THR A 736 22.39 12.02 -33.62
C THR A 736 23.76 12.70 -33.54
N LEU A 737 24.51 12.51 -32.44
CA LEU A 737 25.89 12.97 -32.29
C LEU A 737 26.87 12.06 -33.06
N ASN A 738 26.54 10.77 -33.25
CA ASN A 738 27.36 9.82 -34.01
C ASN A 738 26.91 9.60 -35.47
N THR A 739 25.78 10.16 -35.91
CA THR A 739 25.47 10.27 -37.35
C THR A 739 26.43 11.27 -37.98
N GLN A 740 27.51 10.75 -38.54
CA GLN A 740 28.42 11.45 -39.44
C GLN A 740 27.61 12.11 -40.57
N GLY A 741 27.44 13.44 -40.52
CA GLY A 741 26.69 14.17 -41.57
C GLY A 741 26.74 15.70 -41.55
N ASP A 742 26.76 16.38 -40.39
CA ASP A 742 26.44 17.83 -40.33
C ASP A 742 27.57 18.77 -39.85
N ASN A 743 28.83 18.30 -39.76
CA ASN A 743 29.96 19.08 -39.20
C ASN A 743 30.86 19.72 -40.28
N GLU A 744 30.29 20.30 -41.34
CA GLU A 744 31.08 20.98 -42.39
C GLU A 744 30.58 22.42 -42.63
N PHE A 745 31.53 23.34 -42.83
CA PHE A 745 31.22 24.72 -43.21
C PHE A 745 30.95 24.80 -44.71
N ILE A 746 29.83 25.40 -45.08
CA ILE A 746 29.41 25.55 -46.48
C ILE A 746 29.84 26.93 -46.98
N GLY A 747 30.68 26.95 -48.01
CA GLY A 747 31.24 28.17 -48.61
C GLY A 747 32.71 28.02 -48.98
N HIS A 748 33.19 28.85 -49.91
CA HIS A 748 34.56 28.85 -50.41
C HIS A 748 35.23 30.22 -50.39
N SER A 749 34.59 31.25 -49.84
CA SER A 749 35.17 32.59 -49.73
C SER A 749 36.54 32.58 -49.05
N GLU A 750 37.45 33.44 -49.50
CA GLU A 750 38.81 33.52 -48.97
C GLU A 750 38.81 33.77 -47.45
N VAL A 751 37.89 34.61 -46.97
CA VAL A 751 37.75 34.94 -45.54
C VAL A 751 37.28 33.73 -44.72
N LEU A 752 36.38 32.90 -45.24
CA LEU A 752 35.96 31.66 -44.57
C LEU A 752 37.08 30.61 -44.57
N GLN A 753 37.87 30.52 -45.64
CA GLN A 753 39.04 29.63 -45.70
C GLN A 753 40.11 30.02 -44.68
N GLN A 754 40.35 31.33 -44.49
CA GLN A 754 41.26 31.83 -43.45
C GLN A 754 40.78 31.43 -42.04
N PHE A 755 39.48 31.56 -41.76
CA PHE A 755 38.87 31.08 -40.52
C PHE A 755 39.09 29.56 -40.33
N GLN A 756 38.78 28.76 -41.35
CA GLN A 756 38.97 27.30 -41.29
C GLN A 756 40.44 26.91 -41.08
N PHE A 757 41.37 27.66 -41.67
CA PHE A 757 42.81 27.45 -41.48
C PHE A 757 43.25 27.73 -40.04
N GLN A 758 42.76 28.81 -39.43
CA GLN A 758 42.99 29.11 -38.01
C GLN A 758 42.36 28.04 -37.10
N LEU A 759 41.14 27.58 -37.42
CA LEU A 759 40.45 26.53 -36.68
C LEU A 759 41.26 25.22 -36.68
N ARG A 760 41.71 24.76 -37.86
CA ARG A 760 42.52 23.53 -37.98
C ARG A 760 43.83 23.57 -37.20
N LYS A 761 44.44 24.75 -37.03
CA LYS A 761 45.66 24.90 -36.22
C LYS A 761 45.42 24.68 -34.73
N VAL A 762 44.26 25.07 -34.20
CA VAL A 762 43.96 24.97 -32.76
C VAL A 762 43.28 23.66 -32.38
N VAL A 763 42.67 22.97 -33.35
CA VAL A 763 42.05 21.64 -33.18
C VAL A 763 42.90 20.64 -32.37
N PRO A 764 44.19 20.39 -32.66
CA PRO A 764 44.99 19.39 -31.95
C PRO A 764 45.46 19.82 -30.55
N THR A 765 45.20 21.06 -30.14
CA THR A 765 45.61 21.60 -28.83
C THR A 765 44.48 21.50 -27.80
N ASP A 766 44.81 21.57 -26.52
CA ASP A 766 43.88 21.67 -25.39
C ASP A 766 43.56 23.13 -25.01
N LEU A 767 44.10 24.10 -25.76
CA LEU A 767 43.91 25.53 -25.50
C LEU A 767 42.44 25.93 -25.55
N SER A 768 42.09 26.88 -24.67
CA SER A 768 40.81 27.58 -24.69
C SER A 768 40.68 28.43 -25.95
N VAL A 769 39.57 28.29 -26.65
CA VAL A 769 39.28 29.00 -27.91
C VAL A 769 38.16 29.99 -27.69
N LEU A 770 38.34 31.24 -28.13
CA LEU A 770 37.32 32.28 -28.08
C LEU A 770 36.86 32.64 -29.49
N PHE A 771 35.61 32.33 -29.82
CA PHE A 771 34.98 32.74 -31.07
C PHE A 771 34.38 34.13 -30.96
N ILE A 772 34.83 35.05 -31.81
CA ILE A 772 34.36 36.43 -31.87
C ILE A 772 33.61 36.61 -33.19
N GLY A 773 32.38 37.13 -33.14
CA GLY A 773 31.63 37.44 -34.35
C GLY A 773 30.18 37.77 -34.05
N GLU A 774 29.48 38.37 -35.01
CA GLU A 774 28.10 38.80 -34.83
C GLU A 774 27.13 37.65 -34.52
N THR A 775 25.93 38.01 -34.04
CA THR A 775 24.86 37.03 -33.84
C THR A 775 24.50 36.39 -35.19
N GLY A 776 24.34 35.07 -35.22
CA GLY A 776 23.88 34.34 -36.41
C GLY A 776 24.97 33.99 -37.44
N VAL A 777 26.27 34.20 -37.16
CA VAL A 777 27.37 33.85 -38.09
C VAL A 777 27.81 32.38 -38.08
N GLY A 778 27.38 31.60 -37.09
CA GLY A 778 27.67 30.15 -36.98
C GLY A 778 28.66 29.74 -35.88
N LYS A 779 28.83 30.52 -34.81
CA LYS A 779 29.77 30.22 -33.69
C LYS A 779 29.52 28.86 -33.01
N GLY A 780 28.26 28.44 -32.87
CA GLY A 780 27.93 27.11 -32.35
C GLY A 780 28.37 25.96 -33.26
N LEU A 781 28.31 26.16 -34.59
CA LEU A 781 28.84 25.19 -35.57
C LEU A 781 30.37 25.13 -35.47
N ALA A 782 31.04 26.27 -35.34
CA ALA A 782 32.50 26.34 -35.14
C ALA A 782 32.96 25.52 -33.93
N ALA A 783 32.25 25.63 -32.80
CA ALA A 783 32.56 24.89 -31.59
C ALA A 783 32.35 23.37 -31.76
N ARG A 784 31.31 22.95 -32.48
CA ARG A 784 31.06 21.53 -32.78
C ARG A 784 32.10 20.95 -33.72
N VAL A 785 32.48 21.67 -34.77
CA VAL A 785 33.56 21.28 -35.69
C VAL A 785 34.89 21.16 -34.94
N LEU A 786 35.19 22.12 -34.06
CA LEU A 786 36.38 22.08 -33.22
C LEU A 786 36.41 20.81 -32.35
N HIS A 787 35.30 20.50 -31.66
CA HIS A 787 35.19 19.32 -30.82
C HIS A 787 35.33 18.01 -31.61
N ALA A 788 34.58 17.88 -32.72
CA ALA A 788 34.54 16.68 -33.54
C ALA A 788 35.88 16.34 -34.20
N GLN A 789 36.75 17.33 -34.42
CA GLN A 789 38.08 17.12 -35.00
C GLN A 789 39.20 17.09 -33.93
N SER A 790 38.86 17.34 -32.65
CA SER A 790 39.83 17.38 -31.55
C SER A 790 40.11 15.99 -30.97
N PRO A 791 41.23 15.82 -30.22
CA PRO A 791 41.48 14.59 -29.46
C PRO A 791 40.42 14.24 -28.41
N ASN A 792 39.53 15.19 -28.06
CA ASN A 792 38.46 15.00 -27.08
C ASN A 792 37.11 14.67 -27.75
N SER A 793 37.10 14.28 -29.02
CA SER A 793 35.88 13.97 -29.79
C SER A 793 35.07 12.81 -29.22
N ASP A 794 35.72 11.88 -28.51
CA ASP A 794 35.07 10.74 -27.86
C ASP A 794 34.37 11.14 -26.54
N GLY A 795 34.65 12.33 -26.02
CA GLY A 795 34.04 12.88 -24.82
C GLY A 795 32.78 13.71 -25.10
N PRO A 796 32.02 14.09 -24.07
CA PRO A 796 30.77 14.84 -24.24
C PRO A 796 30.98 16.29 -24.72
N PHE A 797 30.18 16.74 -25.68
CA PHE A 797 30.03 18.16 -26.04
C PHE A 797 28.87 18.79 -25.26
N ILE A 798 29.18 19.62 -24.27
CA ILE A 798 28.19 20.29 -23.42
C ILE A 798 28.12 21.78 -23.77
N GLN A 799 26.96 22.24 -24.24
CA GLN A 799 26.72 23.65 -24.56
C GLN A 799 25.93 24.34 -23.45
N VAL A 800 26.36 25.53 -23.05
CA VAL A 800 25.67 26.40 -22.10
C VAL A 800 25.60 27.81 -22.69
N ASN A 801 24.39 28.38 -22.75
CA ASN A 801 24.21 29.78 -23.09
C ASN A 801 24.17 30.61 -21.80
N CYS A 802 25.08 31.58 -21.68
CA CYS A 802 25.25 32.37 -20.47
C CYS A 802 24.26 33.53 -20.32
N GLY A 803 23.54 33.92 -21.38
CA GLY A 803 22.53 34.98 -21.37
C GLY A 803 21.08 34.49 -21.25
N ALA A 804 20.82 33.19 -21.48
CA ALA A 804 19.46 32.64 -21.55
C ALA A 804 18.81 32.35 -20.18
N LEU A 805 19.58 32.38 -19.09
CA LEU A 805 19.13 32.00 -17.75
C LEU A 805 19.28 33.13 -16.73
N PRO A 806 18.36 33.26 -15.74
CA PRO A 806 18.54 34.16 -14.61
C PRO A 806 19.85 33.88 -13.85
N ALA A 807 20.48 34.94 -13.32
CA ALA A 807 21.80 34.89 -12.67
C ALA A 807 21.91 33.91 -11.48
N THR A 808 20.80 33.54 -10.84
CA THR A 808 20.78 32.55 -9.75
C THR A 808 20.71 31.10 -10.25
N LEU A 809 20.17 30.88 -11.45
CA LEU A 809 20.01 29.56 -12.05
C LEU A 809 21.24 29.16 -12.86
N ILE A 810 21.93 30.12 -13.47
CA ILE A 810 23.14 29.84 -14.27
C ILE A 810 24.26 29.20 -13.44
N ASP A 811 24.45 29.61 -12.19
CA ASP A 811 25.47 29.02 -11.31
C ASP A 811 25.12 27.57 -10.93
N SER A 812 23.84 27.31 -10.67
CA SER A 812 23.31 25.97 -10.37
C SER A 812 23.38 25.05 -11.58
N GLU A 813 23.12 25.56 -12.79
CA GLU A 813 23.26 24.79 -14.03
C GLU A 813 24.74 24.53 -14.36
N LEU A 814 25.62 25.54 -14.30
CA LEU A 814 27.04 25.38 -14.62
C LEU A 814 27.77 24.50 -13.62
N PHE A 815 27.65 24.80 -12.32
CA PHE A 815 28.46 24.20 -11.27
C PHE A 815 27.72 23.17 -10.42
N GLY A 816 26.41 22.99 -10.60
CA GLY A 816 25.60 22.09 -9.79
C GLY A 816 25.31 22.67 -8.41
N HIS A 817 24.49 21.96 -7.62
CA HIS A 817 24.16 22.36 -6.25
C HIS A 817 24.05 21.17 -5.31
N GLU A 818 24.34 21.43 -4.03
CA GLU A 818 24.09 20.49 -2.94
C GLU A 818 22.65 20.62 -2.42
N LYS A 819 22.15 19.56 -1.76
CA LYS A 819 20.82 19.57 -1.14
C LYS A 819 20.72 20.70 -0.12
N GLY A 820 19.67 21.53 -0.23
CA GLY A 820 19.46 22.68 0.66
C GLY A 820 20.24 23.94 0.30
N ALA A 821 20.91 24.00 -0.86
CA ALA A 821 21.63 25.19 -1.33
C ALA A 821 20.72 26.42 -1.54
N PHE A 822 19.43 26.22 -1.83
CA PHE A 822 18.38 27.25 -1.91
C PHE A 822 17.00 26.61 -1.66
N THR A 823 15.95 27.41 -1.51
CA THR A 823 14.61 26.98 -1.04
C THR A 823 13.94 25.91 -1.91
N SER A 824 14.34 25.76 -3.18
CA SER A 824 13.85 24.72 -4.09
C SER A 824 14.86 23.59 -4.38
N ALA A 825 16.01 23.55 -3.71
CA ALA A 825 17.05 22.52 -3.86
C ALA A 825 16.75 21.27 -3.03
N VAL A 826 15.71 20.51 -3.41
CA VAL A 826 15.21 19.31 -2.69
C VAL A 826 16.20 18.14 -2.77
N SER A 827 17.00 18.07 -3.83
CA SER A 827 18.04 17.06 -4.08
C SER A 827 19.33 17.69 -4.61
N ARG A 828 20.44 16.93 -4.61
CA ARG A 828 21.71 17.34 -5.22
C ARG A 828 21.60 17.26 -6.75
N ARG A 829 22.24 18.18 -7.47
CA ARG A 829 22.29 18.19 -8.95
C ARG A 829 23.70 18.43 -9.46
N LEU A 830 24.14 17.62 -10.43
CA LEU A 830 25.44 17.78 -11.10
C LEU A 830 25.41 18.99 -12.05
N GLY A 831 26.50 19.74 -12.10
CA GLY A 831 26.67 20.87 -13.00
C GLY A 831 27.08 20.46 -14.41
N LYS A 832 26.82 21.31 -15.40
CA LYS A 832 27.27 21.15 -16.80
C LYS A 832 28.79 21.04 -16.91
N VAL A 833 29.53 21.68 -16.01
CA VAL A 833 31.00 21.56 -15.90
C VAL A 833 31.40 20.12 -15.57
N GLU A 834 30.70 19.47 -14.65
CA GLU A 834 30.95 18.07 -14.26
C GLU A 834 30.60 17.10 -15.40
N LEU A 835 29.49 17.37 -16.10
CA LEU A 835 29.04 16.58 -17.25
C LEU A 835 29.96 16.70 -18.47
N ALA A 836 30.77 17.76 -18.57
CA ALA A 836 31.70 17.96 -19.68
C ALA A 836 33.05 17.23 -19.50
N LYS A 837 33.21 16.45 -18.43
CA LYS A 837 34.45 15.72 -18.11
C LYS A 837 34.90 14.85 -19.29
N GLY A 838 36.16 15.00 -19.70
CA GLY A 838 36.76 14.26 -20.81
C GLY A 838 36.38 14.79 -22.21
N GLY A 839 35.50 15.79 -22.30
CA GLY A 839 34.99 16.34 -23.55
C GLY A 839 35.24 17.84 -23.73
N THR A 840 34.21 18.57 -24.14
CA THR A 840 34.27 20.02 -24.41
C THR A 840 33.09 20.75 -23.80
N LEU A 841 33.35 21.81 -23.01
CA LEU A 841 32.35 22.74 -22.50
C LEU A 841 32.33 24.00 -23.38
N PHE A 842 31.25 24.18 -24.14
CA PHE A 842 31.02 25.36 -24.96
C PHE A 842 30.16 26.39 -24.24
N LEU A 843 30.72 27.56 -23.98
CA LEU A 843 30.09 28.70 -23.31
C LEU A 843 29.71 29.74 -24.37
N ASP A 844 28.43 29.86 -24.68
CA ASP A 844 27.90 30.83 -25.63
C ASP A 844 27.47 32.12 -24.91
N GLU A 845 27.64 33.26 -25.58
CA GLU A 845 27.30 34.60 -25.06
C GLU A 845 27.98 34.93 -23.73
N ILE A 846 29.29 34.66 -23.61
CA ILE A 846 30.05 34.86 -22.36
C ILE A 846 30.03 36.31 -21.85
N SER A 847 29.77 37.28 -22.72
CA SER A 847 29.62 38.70 -22.38
C SER A 847 28.46 38.99 -21.43
N ASP A 848 27.48 38.09 -21.33
CA ASP A 848 26.30 38.24 -20.46
C ASP A 848 26.43 37.44 -19.14
N MET A 849 27.62 36.89 -18.83
CA MET A 849 27.87 36.21 -17.55
C MET A 849 27.74 37.17 -16.34
N ALA A 850 26.99 36.73 -15.32
CA ALA A 850 26.89 37.46 -14.06
C ALA A 850 28.25 37.53 -13.32
N PRO A 851 28.53 38.61 -12.56
CA PRO A 851 29.82 38.79 -11.88
C PRO A 851 30.22 37.64 -10.93
N GLN A 852 29.25 36.99 -10.28
CA GLN A 852 29.52 35.84 -9.39
C GLN A 852 29.94 34.59 -10.18
N THR A 853 29.29 34.33 -11.31
CA THR A 853 29.65 33.27 -12.25
C THR A 853 31.05 33.48 -12.81
N GLN A 854 31.42 34.73 -13.12
CA GLN A 854 32.76 35.09 -13.60
C GLN A 854 33.86 34.67 -12.60
N VAL A 855 33.63 34.83 -11.29
CA VAL A 855 34.60 34.42 -10.24
C VAL A 855 34.80 32.91 -10.23
N ARG A 856 33.72 32.12 -10.33
CA ARG A 856 33.81 30.65 -10.33
C ARG A 856 34.40 30.11 -11.63
N MET A 857 34.08 30.76 -12.74
CA MET A 857 34.64 30.43 -14.06
C MET A 857 36.14 30.69 -14.11
N LEU A 858 36.63 31.73 -13.45
CA LEU A 858 38.05 32.00 -13.34
C LEU A 858 38.79 30.83 -12.66
N ARG A 859 38.27 30.32 -11.52
CA ARG A 859 38.86 29.14 -10.85
C ARG A 859 38.88 27.91 -11.76
N LEU A 860 37.80 27.68 -12.51
CA LEU A 860 37.73 26.56 -13.45
C LEU A 860 38.79 26.67 -14.56
N LEU A 861 38.99 27.87 -15.11
CA LEU A 861 39.99 28.12 -16.17
C LEU A 861 41.43 28.13 -15.66
N GLU A 862 41.67 28.58 -14.42
CA GLU A 862 43.02 28.69 -13.86
C GLU A 862 43.51 27.39 -13.21
N GLU A 863 42.65 26.71 -12.45
CA GLU A 863 43.03 25.58 -11.61
C GLU A 863 42.41 24.24 -12.07
N GLY A 864 41.42 24.29 -12.98
CA GLY A 864 40.63 23.12 -13.37
C GLY A 864 39.69 22.64 -12.24
N THR A 865 39.39 23.51 -11.28
CA THR A 865 38.61 23.19 -10.09
C THR A 865 37.36 24.06 -9.97
N PHE A 866 36.32 23.53 -9.31
CA PHE A 866 35.10 24.27 -9.00
C PHE A 866 34.42 23.70 -7.75
N GLU A 867 33.48 24.46 -7.19
CA GLU A 867 32.65 24.06 -6.05
C GLU A 867 31.16 24.12 -6.45
N ARG A 868 30.37 23.15 -5.97
CA ARG A 868 28.91 23.17 -6.17
C ARG A 868 28.29 24.31 -5.36
N VAL A 869 27.19 24.89 -5.86
CA VAL A 869 26.43 25.90 -5.11
C VAL A 869 25.93 25.30 -3.80
N GLY A 870 26.28 25.93 -2.67
CA GLY A 870 25.93 25.46 -1.32
C GLY A 870 26.82 24.34 -0.76
N GLY A 871 27.81 23.87 -1.53
CA GLY A 871 28.82 22.91 -1.08
C GLY A 871 30.15 23.57 -0.76
N SER A 872 30.98 22.90 0.03
CA SER A 872 32.38 23.29 0.33
C SER A 872 33.41 22.33 -0.26
N GLU A 873 32.97 21.33 -1.03
CA GLU A 873 33.84 20.36 -1.69
C GLU A 873 34.41 20.95 -2.99
N THR A 874 35.73 21.06 -3.06
CA THR A 874 36.44 21.45 -4.29
C THR A 874 36.63 20.24 -5.20
N LEU A 875 36.05 20.30 -6.40
CA LEU A 875 36.05 19.23 -7.39
C LEU A 875 36.99 19.58 -8.55
N LYS A 876 37.70 18.58 -9.07
CA LYS A 876 38.57 18.75 -10.24
C LYS A 876 37.95 18.12 -11.48
N VAL A 877 37.90 18.87 -12.58
CA VAL A 877 37.41 18.38 -13.87
C VAL A 877 38.40 18.72 -14.98
N GLN A 878 38.57 17.79 -15.91
CA GLN A 878 39.37 18.01 -17.12
C GLN A 878 38.40 18.07 -18.30
N ALA A 879 38.14 19.27 -18.80
CA ALA A 879 37.30 19.52 -19.97
C ALA A 879 37.91 20.66 -20.79
N ARG A 880 37.86 20.57 -22.12
CA ARG A 880 38.29 21.67 -22.99
C ARG A 880 37.25 22.79 -22.94
N ILE A 881 37.68 24.03 -22.69
CA ILE A 881 36.76 25.17 -22.64
C ILE A 881 36.76 25.89 -23.99
N VAL A 882 35.58 26.13 -24.55
CA VAL A 882 35.38 26.91 -25.77
C VAL A 882 34.37 27.99 -25.47
N ALA A 883 34.66 29.23 -25.82
CA ALA A 883 33.80 30.37 -25.53
C ALA A 883 33.39 31.10 -26.81
N ALA A 884 32.24 31.79 -26.79
CA ALA A 884 31.78 32.63 -27.87
C ALA A 884 31.18 33.94 -27.36
N THR A 885 31.41 35.01 -28.12
CA THR A 885 30.80 36.33 -27.86
C THR A 885 30.47 37.06 -29.16
N ASN A 886 29.48 37.95 -29.08
CA ASN A 886 29.09 38.91 -30.12
C ASN A 886 29.35 40.36 -29.73
N ARG A 887 29.85 40.63 -28.52
CA ARG A 887 30.15 41.97 -28.01
C ARG A 887 31.65 42.18 -27.87
N ASN A 888 32.07 43.44 -27.86
CA ASN A 888 33.45 43.80 -27.59
C ASN A 888 33.75 43.62 -26.09
N LEU A 889 34.48 42.56 -25.74
CA LEU A 889 34.85 42.28 -24.35
C LEU A 889 35.80 43.33 -23.77
N GLU A 890 36.64 44.00 -24.58
CA GLU A 890 37.55 45.05 -24.12
C GLU A 890 36.79 46.27 -23.59
N GLU A 891 35.71 46.66 -24.28
CA GLU A 891 34.81 47.72 -23.83
C GLU A 891 34.09 47.33 -22.52
N LEU A 892 33.68 46.06 -22.38
CA LEU A 892 33.04 45.55 -21.15
C LEU A 892 34.01 45.49 -19.96
N VAL A 893 35.29 45.23 -20.20
CA VAL A 893 36.35 45.35 -19.19
C VAL A 893 36.55 46.81 -18.79
N SER A 894 36.65 47.74 -19.76
CA SER A 894 36.84 49.17 -19.47
C SER A 894 35.68 49.81 -18.69
N SER A 895 34.47 49.29 -18.86
CA SER A 895 33.26 49.71 -18.15
C SER A 895 33.00 48.95 -16.84
N GLY A 896 33.86 48.00 -16.47
CA GLY A 896 33.77 47.21 -15.24
C GLY A 896 32.70 46.12 -15.22
N ALA A 897 32.05 45.84 -16.36
CA ALA A 897 31.00 44.82 -16.50
C ALA A 897 31.57 43.40 -16.66
N PHE A 898 32.80 43.28 -17.13
CA PHE A 898 33.50 42.00 -17.28
C PHE A 898 34.88 42.09 -16.61
N ARG A 899 35.31 41.03 -15.92
CA ARG A 899 36.59 41.05 -15.21
C ARG A 899 37.78 40.94 -16.19
N GLU A 900 38.78 41.78 -15.97
CA GLU A 900 40.01 41.82 -16.75
C GLU A 900 40.78 40.48 -16.69
N ASP A 901 40.88 39.88 -15.51
CA ASP A 901 41.57 38.59 -15.30
C ASP A 901 40.92 37.44 -16.09
N LEU A 902 39.59 37.34 -16.06
CA LEU A 902 38.84 36.34 -16.80
C LEU A 902 38.93 36.54 -18.32
N TYR A 903 38.94 37.79 -18.79
CA TYR A 903 39.07 38.12 -20.21
C TYR A 903 40.38 37.55 -20.78
N TYR A 904 41.52 37.79 -20.13
CA TYR A 904 42.80 37.27 -20.60
C TYR A 904 42.87 35.73 -20.60
N ARG A 905 42.11 35.04 -19.74
CA ARG A 905 42.02 33.57 -19.72
C ARG A 905 41.16 33.00 -20.84
N PHE A 906 40.16 33.73 -21.32
CA PHE A 906 39.39 33.34 -22.51
C PHE A 906 40.12 33.71 -23.80
N GLN A 907 40.87 34.82 -23.82
CA GLN A 907 41.55 35.34 -25.01
C GLN A 907 42.83 34.57 -25.40
N VAL A 908 42.99 33.32 -24.96
CA VAL A 908 44.18 32.51 -25.26
C VAL A 908 44.33 32.23 -26.76
N PHE A 909 43.22 31.95 -27.45
CA PHE A 909 43.21 31.80 -28.90
C PHE A 909 41.92 32.38 -29.50
N PRO A 910 41.88 33.69 -29.80
CA PRO A 910 40.71 34.33 -30.39
C PRO A 910 40.64 34.03 -31.90
N ILE A 911 39.48 33.59 -32.36
CA ILE A 911 39.20 33.36 -33.79
C ILE A 911 37.99 34.20 -34.18
N TYR A 912 38.20 35.07 -35.16
CA TYR A 912 37.13 35.90 -35.70
C TYR A 912 36.35 35.15 -36.79
N LEU A 913 35.02 35.09 -36.65
CA LEU A 913 34.12 34.50 -37.64
C LEU A 913 33.36 35.64 -38.36
N PRO A 914 33.64 35.90 -39.65
CA PRO A 914 33.15 37.07 -40.37
C PRO A 914 31.62 37.04 -40.58
N PRO A 915 30.96 38.21 -40.58
CA PRO A 915 29.57 38.35 -40.94
C PRO A 915 29.33 37.97 -42.41
N LEU A 916 28.10 37.56 -42.73
CA LEU A 916 27.73 37.04 -44.05
C LEU A 916 27.95 38.08 -45.17
N ARG A 917 27.78 39.37 -44.87
CA ARG A 917 28.03 40.48 -45.80
C ARG A 917 29.48 40.62 -46.27
N GLU A 918 30.44 40.07 -45.52
CA GLU A 918 31.87 40.05 -45.88
C GLU A 918 32.24 38.80 -46.69
N ARG A 919 31.30 37.86 -46.85
CA ARG A 919 31.44 36.62 -47.63
C ARG A 919 30.23 36.36 -48.52
N LYS A 920 29.84 37.38 -49.31
CA LYS A 920 28.67 37.31 -50.22
C LYS A 920 28.77 36.20 -51.28
N GLU A 921 29.98 35.74 -51.57
CA GLU A 921 30.26 34.60 -52.46
C GLU A 921 29.75 33.25 -51.90
N ASP A 922 29.56 33.14 -50.58
CA ASP A 922 29.06 31.90 -49.95
C ASP A 922 27.52 31.82 -49.93
N ILE A 923 26.82 32.94 -50.13
CA ILE A 923 25.36 33.04 -50.09
C ILE A 923 24.66 32.07 -51.05
N PRO A 924 25.08 31.90 -52.32
CA PRO A 924 24.43 30.96 -53.23
C PRO A 924 24.48 29.51 -52.73
N HIS A 925 25.63 29.09 -52.21
CA HIS A 925 25.83 27.74 -51.68
C HIS A 925 25.01 27.50 -50.41
N LEU A 926 24.99 28.47 -49.49
CA LEU A 926 24.19 28.42 -48.27
C LEU A 926 22.68 28.41 -48.58
N ALA A 927 22.23 29.25 -49.50
CA ALA A 927 20.83 29.33 -49.88
C ALA A 927 20.35 28.03 -50.52
N GLU A 928 21.13 27.44 -51.42
CA GLU A 928 20.82 26.15 -52.04
C GLU A 928 20.79 25.02 -51.01
N PHE A 929 21.73 25.01 -50.06
CA PHE A 929 21.76 24.04 -48.96
C PHE A 929 20.51 24.14 -48.07
N PHE A 930 20.16 25.34 -47.59
CA PHE A 930 18.98 25.53 -46.74
C PHE A 930 17.68 25.21 -47.47
N LYS A 931 17.60 25.56 -48.77
CA LYS A 931 16.49 25.21 -49.63
C LYS A 931 16.33 23.70 -49.70
N ASN A 932 17.39 22.97 -50.04
CA ASN A 932 17.35 21.52 -50.17
C ASN A 932 17.01 20.84 -48.84
N ARG A 933 17.62 21.27 -47.73
CA ARG A 933 17.32 20.75 -46.39
C ARG A 933 15.85 20.92 -46.02
N MET A 934 15.29 22.11 -46.23
CA MET A 934 13.88 22.38 -45.93
C MET A 934 12.93 21.69 -46.91
N ALA A 935 13.30 21.58 -48.19
CA ALA A 935 12.52 20.88 -49.21
C ALA A 935 12.42 19.38 -48.88
N THR A 936 13.52 18.73 -48.51
CA THR A 936 13.54 17.34 -48.03
C THR A 936 12.68 17.16 -46.79
N HIS A 937 12.80 18.06 -45.80
CA HIS A 937 12.01 18.01 -44.57
C HIS A 937 10.49 18.09 -44.82
N LEU A 938 10.07 18.90 -45.80
CA LEU A 938 8.66 19.08 -46.16
C LEU A 938 8.18 18.08 -47.24
N GLY A 939 9.06 17.20 -47.74
CA GLY A 939 8.78 16.30 -48.86
C GLY A 939 8.44 17.03 -50.16
N LYS A 940 8.93 18.27 -50.35
CA LYS A 940 8.76 19.05 -51.59
C LYS A 940 9.97 18.84 -52.51
N GLN A 941 9.74 18.83 -53.82
CA GLN A 941 10.81 18.96 -54.80
C GLN A 941 10.85 20.40 -55.31
N ILE A 942 11.96 21.09 -55.07
CA ILE A 942 12.18 22.47 -55.49
C ILE A 942 13.42 22.53 -56.38
N ALA A 943 13.26 23.09 -57.57
CA ALA A 943 14.33 23.31 -58.54
C ALA A 943 15.47 24.18 -57.97
N PRO A 944 16.67 24.16 -58.56
CA PRO A 944 17.76 25.06 -58.17
C PRO A 944 17.33 26.53 -58.21
N LEU A 945 17.89 27.35 -57.32
CA LEU A 945 17.60 28.79 -57.29
C LEU A 945 17.98 29.44 -58.62
N THR A 946 17.12 30.33 -59.14
CA THR A 946 17.41 31.05 -60.39
C THR A 946 18.51 32.09 -60.19
N PRO A 947 19.26 32.46 -61.25
CA PRO A 947 20.24 33.54 -61.18
C PRO A 947 19.65 34.85 -60.62
N GLU A 948 18.42 35.19 -61.00
CA GLU A 948 17.71 36.38 -60.50
C GLU A 948 17.48 36.35 -58.99
N VAL A 949 17.11 35.19 -58.42
CA VAL A 949 16.95 35.01 -56.97
C VAL A 949 18.30 35.10 -56.26
N ILE A 950 19.34 34.51 -56.83
CA ILE A 950 20.70 34.54 -56.27
C ILE A 950 21.23 35.98 -56.23
N GLU A 951 21.06 36.76 -57.30
CA GLU A 951 21.48 38.16 -57.36
C GLU A 951 20.81 39.00 -56.26
N VAL A 952 19.51 38.81 -56.04
CA VAL A 952 18.77 39.51 -54.96
C VAL A 952 19.28 39.10 -53.58
N LEU A 953 19.55 37.81 -53.36
CA LEU A 953 20.07 37.32 -52.08
C LEU A 953 21.50 37.84 -51.83
N GLN A 954 22.34 37.98 -52.85
CA GLN A 954 23.69 38.53 -52.72
C GLN A 954 23.71 40.05 -52.54
N ALA A 955 22.72 40.77 -53.08
CA ALA A 955 22.58 42.21 -52.90
C ALA A 955 22.19 42.60 -51.46
N CYS A 956 21.62 41.67 -50.68
CA CYS A 956 21.22 41.90 -49.30
C CYS A 956 22.41 41.82 -48.32
N ASP A 957 22.37 42.65 -47.27
CA ASP A 957 23.43 42.75 -46.26
C ASP A 957 23.25 41.81 -45.05
N TRP A 958 22.10 41.12 -44.95
CA TRP A 958 21.80 40.10 -43.92
C TRP A 958 22.25 40.46 -42.49
N PRO A 959 21.63 41.46 -41.83
CA PRO A 959 21.99 41.87 -40.48
C PRO A 959 21.92 40.75 -39.42
N GLY A 960 21.07 39.75 -39.59
CA GLY A 960 21.01 38.52 -38.78
C GLY A 960 21.89 37.38 -39.30
N ASN A 961 22.77 37.67 -40.26
CA ASN A 961 23.76 36.78 -40.85
C ASN A 961 23.15 35.48 -41.43
N VAL A 962 23.84 34.34 -41.28
CA VAL A 962 23.43 33.04 -41.84
C VAL A 962 22.06 32.61 -41.31
N ARG A 963 21.74 32.93 -40.05
CA ARG A 963 20.44 32.61 -39.44
C ARG A 963 19.28 33.34 -40.14
N GLU A 964 19.47 34.60 -40.53
CA GLU A 964 18.45 35.34 -41.27
C GLU A 964 18.29 34.83 -42.70
N LEU A 965 19.41 34.52 -43.38
CA LEU A 965 19.38 33.90 -44.70
C LEU A 965 18.63 32.57 -44.66
N GLU A 966 18.95 31.71 -43.68
CA GLU A 966 18.27 30.44 -43.46
C GLU A 966 16.76 30.64 -43.31
N HIS A 967 16.33 31.51 -42.40
CA HIS A 967 14.90 31.75 -42.15
C HIS A 967 14.18 32.31 -43.39
N THR A 968 14.85 33.15 -44.18
CA THR A 968 14.26 33.70 -45.42
C THR A 968 14.08 32.62 -46.48
N ILE A 969 15.08 31.75 -46.67
CA ILE A 969 14.97 30.62 -47.61
C ILE A 969 13.93 29.60 -47.14
N GLN A 970 13.88 29.28 -45.86
CA GLN A 970 12.87 28.37 -45.30
C GLN A 970 11.45 28.90 -45.53
N ARG A 971 11.23 30.19 -45.28
CA ARG A 971 9.94 30.85 -45.57
C ARG A 971 9.62 30.80 -47.07
N ALA A 972 10.59 31.08 -47.92
CA ALA A 972 10.40 31.01 -49.38
C ALA A 972 10.01 29.59 -49.83
N VAL A 973 10.65 28.54 -49.30
CA VAL A 973 10.30 27.14 -49.56
C VAL A 973 8.85 26.79 -49.13
N ILE A 974 8.39 27.39 -48.03
CA ILE A 974 7.02 27.18 -47.51
C ILE A 974 5.99 27.90 -48.40
N VAL A 975 6.23 29.18 -48.69
CA VAL A 975 5.31 30.09 -49.40
C VAL A 975 5.24 29.76 -50.89
N CYS A 976 6.35 29.31 -51.48
CA CYS A 976 6.45 28.94 -52.89
C CYS A 976 5.36 27.91 -53.24
N ARG A 977 4.46 28.32 -54.14
CA ARG A 977 3.32 27.53 -54.63
C ARG A 977 3.69 26.63 -55.81
N CYS A 978 4.76 26.95 -56.50
CA CYS A 978 5.30 26.23 -57.66
C CYS A 978 6.51 25.37 -57.25
N SER A 979 7.08 24.59 -58.17
CA SER A 979 8.32 23.82 -57.94
C SER A 979 9.60 24.66 -58.08
N GLN A 980 9.50 25.99 -58.06
CA GLN A 980 10.59 26.95 -58.26
C GLN A 980 10.35 28.20 -57.42
N ILE A 981 11.35 28.62 -56.64
CA ILE A 981 11.27 29.84 -55.82
C ILE A 981 11.47 31.05 -56.71
N GLU A 982 10.54 32.00 -56.66
CA GLU A 982 10.63 33.29 -57.35
C GLU A 982 11.03 34.40 -56.37
N VAL A 983 11.49 35.55 -56.89
CA VAL A 983 11.91 36.71 -56.07
C VAL A 983 10.78 37.17 -55.13
N GLY A 984 9.52 37.06 -55.56
CA GLY A 984 8.36 37.41 -54.75
C GLY A 984 8.15 36.53 -53.52
N ASP A 985 8.62 35.28 -53.53
CA ASP A 985 8.48 34.33 -52.43
C ASP A 985 9.45 34.59 -51.27
N LEU A 986 10.52 35.37 -51.52
CA LEU A 986 11.51 35.74 -50.49
C LEU A 986 10.93 36.74 -49.47
N GLY A 987 9.82 37.42 -49.79
CA GLY A 987 9.17 38.37 -48.89
C GLY A 987 9.99 39.62 -48.57
N LEU A 988 10.95 39.99 -49.43
CA LEU A 988 11.91 41.09 -49.22
C LEU A 988 11.37 42.49 -49.62
N TYR A 989 10.08 42.78 -49.42
CA TYR A 989 9.51 44.11 -49.71
C TYR A 989 9.88 45.12 -48.62
N GLY A 990 10.99 45.85 -48.82
CA GLY A 990 11.42 46.91 -47.90
C GLY A 990 12.93 47.14 -47.80
N PHE A 991 13.76 46.33 -48.46
CA PHE A 991 15.21 46.54 -48.48
C PHE A 991 15.60 47.65 -49.46
N ARG A 992 16.47 48.57 -49.02
CA ARG A 992 17.03 49.64 -49.86
C ARG A 992 17.85 49.01 -50.98
N ILE A 993 17.29 48.94 -52.18
CA ILE A 993 18.07 48.77 -53.40
C ILE A 993 18.82 50.09 -53.58
N THR A 994 20.14 50.11 -53.34
CA THR A 994 20.98 51.23 -53.76
C THR A 994 21.17 51.14 -55.26
N ASP A 995 20.34 51.88 -56.00
CA ASP A 995 20.54 52.14 -57.42
C ASP A 995 21.44 53.39 -57.59
N PRO A 996 22.62 53.29 -58.24
CA PRO A 996 23.54 54.42 -58.40
C PRO A 996 23.07 55.54 -59.34
N ASP A 997 22.00 55.38 -60.14
CA ASP A 997 21.76 56.22 -61.33
C ASP A 997 20.43 57.02 -61.39
N LEU A 998 19.84 57.45 -60.25
CA LEU A 998 18.60 58.27 -60.26
C LEU A 998 18.69 59.62 -59.50
N ASP A 999 18.30 60.68 -60.22
CA ASP A 999 18.41 62.14 -59.95
C ASP A 999 17.68 62.62 -58.67
N PRO A 1000 18.24 63.56 -57.85
CA PRO A 1000 17.80 63.83 -56.46
C PRO A 1000 16.52 64.68 -56.25
N LYS A 1001 15.66 64.91 -57.26
CA LYS A 1001 14.63 65.98 -57.18
C LYS A 1001 13.15 65.59 -57.24
N ARG A 1002 12.77 64.32 -57.11
CA ARG A 1002 11.36 63.92 -56.97
C ARG A 1002 11.15 62.89 -55.86
N ARG A 1003 11.23 63.33 -54.61
CA ARG A 1003 10.75 62.59 -53.44
C ARG A 1003 9.52 63.30 -52.86
N THR A 1004 8.33 62.82 -53.21
CA THR A 1004 7.13 62.76 -52.35
C THR A 1004 6.00 62.07 -53.11
N VAL A 1005 5.76 60.80 -52.80
CA VAL A 1005 4.39 60.28 -52.61
C VAL A 1005 4.46 59.37 -51.39
N THR A 1006 3.86 59.84 -50.30
CA THR A 1006 3.63 59.07 -49.08
C THR A 1006 2.39 58.21 -49.30
N VAL A 1007 2.50 56.88 -49.15
CA VAL A 1007 1.35 56.02 -48.82
C VAL A 1007 1.77 55.05 -47.72
N SER A 1008 1.28 55.37 -46.52
CA SER A 1008 1.06 54.57 -45.30
C SER A 1008 2.04 53.43 -44.95
N GLN A 1009 2.85 53.70 -43.93
CA GLN A 1009 3.20 52.76 -42.87
C GLN A 1009 1.92 52.18 -42.26
N ASP A 1010 1.89 50.86 -42.06
CA ASP A 1010 1.23 50.16 -40.93
C ASP A 1010 0.99 48.69 -41.31
N ARG A 1011 1.98 47.83 -41.08
CA ARG A 1011 1.76 46.46 -40.59
C ARG A 1011 2.94 46.07 -39.70
N GLU A 1012 2.65 45.92 -38.41
CA GLU A 1012 3.57 45.43 -37.38
C GLU A 1012 4.20 44.10 -37.80
N VAL A 1013 5.48 43.93 -37.46
CA VAL A 1013 6.14 42.62 -37.51
C VAL A 1013 5.51 41.76 -36.42
N VAL A 1014 4.62 40.86 -36.83
CA VAL A 1014 3.83 40.03 -35.92
C VAL A 1014 4.69 38.87 -35.39
N PRO A 1015 4.70 38.60 -34.06
CA PRO A 1015 5.38 37.44 -33.49
C PRO A 1015 4.90 36.11 -34.08
N LEU A 1016 5.80 35.12 -34.17
CA LEU A 1016 5.56 33.80 -34.77
C LEU A 1016 4.28 33.13 -34.25
N ASP A 1017 4.03 33.25 -32.94
CA ASP A 1017 2.89 32.65 -32.25
C ASP A 1017 1.55 33.25 -32.71
N GLU A 1018 1.50 34.54 -33.08
CA GLU A 1018 0.29 35.19 -33.57
C GLU A 1018 -0.01 34.82 -35.02
N TYR A 1019 1.02 34.63 -35.84
CA TYR A 1019 0.87 34.14 -37.21
C TYR A 1019 0.42 32.68 -37.22
N GLU A 1020 1.02 31.82 -36.38
CA GLU A 1020 0.61 30.43 -36.21
C GLU A 1020 -0.85 30.34 -35.73
N ARG A 1021 -1.25 31.22 -34.80
CA ARG A 1021 -2.65 31.34 -34.36
C ARG A 1021 -3.58 31.71 -35.51
N HIS A 1022 -3.23 32.68 -36.35
CA HIS A 1022 -4.05 33.11 -37.47
C HIS A 1022 -4.23 31.99 -38.51
N TYR A 1023 -3.15 31.28 -38.82
CA TYR A 1023 -3.18 30.18 -39.79
C TYR A 1023 -4.01 28.99 -39.31
N ILE A 1024 -3.87 28.59 -38.04
CA ILE A 1024 -4.69 27.52 -37.46
C ILE A 1024 -6.18 27.93 -37.44
N LEU A 1025 -6.49 29.20 -37.18
CA LEU A 1025 -7.86 29.72 -37.23
C LEU A 1025 -8.47 29.68 -38.64
N GLU A 1026 -7.70 29.97 -39.69
CA GLU A 1026 -8.18 29.85 -41.07
C GLU A 1026 -8.46 28.40 -41.47
N VAL A 1027 -7.55 27.48 -41.13
CA VAL A 1027 -7.75 26.05 -41.42
C VAL A 1027 -8.95 25.49 -40.66
N LEU A 1028 -9.14 25.89 -39.40
CA LEU A 1028 -10.34 25.52 -38.62
C LEU A 1028 -11.63 26.06 -39.24
N LYS A 1029 -11.64 27.27 -39.81
CA LYS A 1029 -12.83 27.80 -40.50
C LYS A 1029 -13.14 27.01 -41.78
N ILE A 1030 -12.12 26.64 -42.56
CA ILE A 1030 -12.28 25.87 -43.80
C ILE A 1030 -12.84 24.46 -43.51
N THR A 1031 -12.49 23.86 -42.36
CA THR A 1031 -12.98 22.54 -41.95
C THR A 1031 -14.24 22.57 -41.08
N ASN A 1032 -14.94 23.71 -40.97
CA ASN A 1032 -16.08 23.88 -40.05
C ASN A 1032 -15.76 23.44 -38.62
N TYR A 1033 -14.56 23.77 -38.15
CA TYR A 1033 -14.01 23.43 -36.83
C TYR A 1033 -13.92 21.93 -36.55
N GLN A 1034 -14.01 21.07 -37.55
CA GLN A 1034 -13.78 19.64 -37.38
C GLN A 1034 -12.27 19.40 -37.20
N ILE A 1035 -11.88 18.87 -36.03
CA ILE A 1035 -10.47 18.73 -35.62
C ILE A 1035 -9.89 17.40 -36.11
N SER A 1036 -10.63 16.30 -35.96
CA SER A 1036 -10.22 14.92 -36.29
C SER A 1036 -10.96 14.33 -37.51
N GLY A 1037 -10.38 13.29 -38.11
CA GLY A 1037 -10.89 12.60 -39.31
C GLY A 1037 -10.14 12.99 -40.59
N ASN A 1038 -10.36 12.25 -41.68
CA ASN A 1038 -9.63 12.42 -42.96
C ASN A 1038 -9.81 13.80 -43.63
N ARG A 1039 -10.81 14.58 -43.22
CA ARG A 1039 -11.05 15.97 -43.67
C ARG A 1039 -10.95 16.99 -42.53
N GLY A 1040 -10.47 16.59 -41.36
CA GLY A 1040 -10.31 17.46 -40.20
C GLY A 1040 -9.09 18.37 -40.29
N ALA A 1041 -9.08 19.43 -39.50
CA ALA A 1041 -8.00 20.42 -39.45
C ALA A 1041 -6.65 19.79 -39.12
N ALA A 1042 -6.62 18.75 -38.27
CA ALA A 1042 -5.39 18.04 -37.93
C ALA A 1042 -4.80 17.30 -39.15
N ALA A 1043 -5.63 16.69 -40.00
CA ALA A 1043 -5.18 16.02 -41.21
C ALA A 1043 -4.66 17.02 -42.27
N LEU A 1044 -5.31 18.17 -42.42
CA LEU A 1044 -4.86 19.24 -43.32
C LEU A 1044 -3.56 19.92 -42.85
N LEU A 1045 -3.41 20.07 -41.53
CA LEU A 1045 -2.18 20.58 -40.91
C LEU A 1045 -1.10 19.49 -40.75
N ARG A 1046 -1.40 18.24 -41.11
CA ARG A 1046 -0.54 17.05 -40.94
C ARG A 1046 0.00 16.88 -39.51
N LEU A 1047 -0.85 17.15 -38.52
CA LEU A 1047 -0.56 16.98 -37.09
C LEU A 1047 -1.44 15.87 -36.51
N PRO A 1048 -0.96 15.13 -35.48
CA PRO A 1048 -1.86 14.33 -34.65
C PRO A 1048 -2.94 15.22 -34.02
N PRO A 1049 -4.19 14.75 -33.90
CA PRO A 1049 -5.27 15.56 -33.30
C PRO A 1049 -4.94 16.06 -31.89
N SER A 1050 -4.28 15.24 -31.06
CA SER A 1050 -3.82 15.60 -29.72
C SER A 1050 -2.83 16.77 -29.72
N THR A 1051 -1.93 16.83 -30.70
CA THR A 1051 -0.96 17.92 -30.89
C THR A 1051 -1.66 19.21 -31.32
N LEU A 1052 -2.65 19.13 -32.22
CA LEU A 1052 -3.46 20.29 -32.60
C LEU A 1052 -4.28 20.81 -31.42
N TYR A 1053 -4.84 19.93 -30.57
CA TYR A 1053 -5.52 20.31 -29.34
C TYR A 1053 -4.58 21.04 -28.36
N SER A 1054 -3.38 20.50 -28.14
CA SER A 1054 -2.37 21.13 -27.28
C SER A 1054 -1.94 22.51 -27.81
N LYS A 1055 -1.73 22.64 -29.13
CA LYS A 1055 -1.42 23.92 -29.79
C LYS A 1055 -2.57 24.92 -29.71
N MET A 1056 -3.82 24.50 -29.95
CA MET A 1056 -5.00 25.36 -29.77
C MET A 1056 -5.13 25.86 -28.33
N LYS A 1057 -4.87 25.00 -27.34
CA LYS A 1057 -4.88 25.36 -25.91
C LYS A 1057 -3.77 26.36 -25.57
N LYS A 1058 -2.55 26.12 -26.04
CA LYS A 1058 -1.38 27.01 -25.85
C LYS A 1058 -1.57 28.38 -26.53
N LEU A 1059 -2.13 28.39 -27.73
CA LEU A 1059 -2.37 29.60 -28.52
C LEU A 1059 -3.70 30.29 -28.19
N GLY A 1060 -4.48 29.78 -27.23
CA GLY A 1060 -5.74 30.41 -26.77
C GLY A 1060 -6.88 30.40 -27.80
N ILE A 1061 -6.95 29.40 -28.67
CA ILE A 1061 -7.99 29.23 -29.71
C ILE A 1061 -9.15 28.41 -29.14
N LYS A 1062 -10.37 28.96 -29.16
CA LYS A 1062 -11.61 28.29 -28.73
C LYS A 1062 -12.56 28.09 -29.91
N ARG A 1063 -13.40 27.03 -29.87
CA ARG A 1063 -14.50 26.87 -30.82
C ARG A 1063 -15.55 27.98 -30.59
N PRO A 1064 -16.06 28.62 -31.65
CA PRO A 1064 -17.13 29.62 -31.55
C PRO A 1064 -18.47 28.99 -31.16
#